data_AF-A0A949G2N2-F1
#
_entry.id   AF-A0A949G2N2-F1
#
_cell.length_a   1.000
_cell.length_b   1.000
_cell.length_c   1.000
_cell.angle_alpha   90.00
_cell.angle_beta   90.00
_cell.angle_gamma   90.00
#
_symmetry.space_group_name_H-M   'P 1'
#
loop_
_entity.id
_entity.type
_entity.pdbx_description
1 polymer ?
#
loop_
_entity_poly.entity_id
_entity_poly.type
_entity_poly.pdbx_seq_one_letter_code
_entity_poly.pdbx_strand_id
1 'polypeptide(L)'
;MSRRLPLASPSVTRRIAVWGVAVFAVWARAAMALDVTDYSATVNDRFTSGFPTSPVPNTSGSFVGAGYDWSGIGWSTTIYAASSYKGFALLSPRHFLTAQHYENGGLLTQGVRILGRDGQLATATNTGIDNLGYGIVLTNVGVTAPDLALGTLGAQIAAPANMARYAVLDLNSSSISPSFANYTGLTTLAYGRGSVTNGSPRAATAVIDAAGTATLDPTSTIVLTARSGTPSVQLVEGDSGSPLLVGWTNPGGSKELTVIGLNSAVSGSSNVMSFLAVPGAMNAVNGVITPDGYALRTQGNVNATWTGASNSSISLSANWSGGTRTDQYVKFDASGSVPTSVNMNGATTLRGLYFTSGTGATQGFTFSGANTLTIGRGGLTNYSALRQTFSASLTLGDHQYWDVGTGGVTAAAINTNGKLIEIAGSGTARITGAVSGTGGLALSGHRLEITGSSSYTGGTWAHAGTLVVDGNIAASSGVILDAGAALGGTGRVSAISGAGMVGPGNSPGILTATSVDPSGGLDFGFEFGKTGAPIWATGTASGNDVLRLTAGTPITSALTASNAVSVYLGVTSVAKDDVFQGGIFTDASADFLSSIQNAAFTYYVLGNGAGSATTYNGQGYYLLDTSFWPAFESVTVSTVTVPSANFAGGTVTNGRVMQLTIVPEPGAALLALLGAGVAAAAMRRRG
;
A
#
# COMPACT_ATOMS: atom_id res chain seq x y z
N MET A 1 -68.68 -18.44 -14.96
CA MET A 1 -67.86 -17.79 -16.00
C MET A 1 -67.55 -16.37 -15.59
N SER A 2 -66.29 -16.07 -15.22
CA SER A 2 -65.64 -14.75 -15.33
C SER A 2 -64.32 -14.81 -14.57
N ARG A 3 -63.21 -14.95 -15.31
CA ARG A 3 -61.84 -14.81 -14.80
C ARG A 3 -61.61 -13.33 -14.47
N ARG A 4 -61.19 -13.01 -13.24
CA ARG A 4 -60.52 -11.74 -12.93
C ARG A 4 -59.02 -12.00 -12.74
N LEU A 5 -58.23 -11.43 -13.63
CA LEU A 5 -56.78 -11.30 -13.53
C LEU A 5 -56.42 -10.35 -12.35
N PRO A 6 -55.33 -10.59 -11.62
CA PRO A 6 -54.79 -9.58 -10.70
C PRO A 6 -54.05 -8.49 -11.48
N LEU A 7 -54.27 -7.24 -11.07
CA LEU A 7 -53.62 -6.05 -11.60
C LEU A 7 -52.10 -6.13 -11.46
N ALA A 8 -51.42 -5.70 -12.51
CA ALA A 8 -49.98 -5.50 -12.54
C ALA A 8 -49.55 -4.43 -11.51
N SER A 9 -48.48 -4.75 -10.78
CA SER A 9 -47.74 -3.80 -9.93
C SER A 9 -47.20 -2.64 -10.76
N PRO A 10 -47.18 -1.39 -10.25
CA PRO A 10 -46.62 -0.27 -10.97
C PRO A 10 -45.10 -0.43 -11.07
N SER A 11 -44.60 -0.53 -12.31
CA SER A 11 -43.18 -0.44 -12.63
C SER A 11 -42.63 0.90 -12.18
N VAL A 12 -41.69 0.90 -11.23
CA VAL A 12 -40.91 2.08 -10.85
C VAL A 12 -39.98 2.41 -12.02
N THR A 13 -40.39 3.32 -12.90
CA THR A 13 -39.54 3.87 -13.95
C THR A 13 -38.48 4.76 -13.28
N ARG A 14 -37.27 4.23 -13.07
CA ARG A 14 -36.11 5.03 -12.64
C ARG A 14 -35.83 6.07 -13.74
N ARG A 15 -36.18 7.33 -13.48
CA ARG A 15 -35.83 8.46 -14.35
C ARG A 15 -34.33 8.68 -14.25
N ILE A 16 -33.59 8.30 -15.29
CA ILE A 16 -32.20 8.72 -15.49
C ILE A 16 -32.25 10.21 -15.85
N ALA A 17 -31.63 11.07 -15.06
CA ALA A 17 -31.50 12.49 -15.38
C ALA A 17 -30.43 12.64 -16.47
N VAL A 18 -30.88 12.90 -17.69
CA VAL A 18 -30.03 13.08 -18.87
C VAL A 18 -29.92 14.58 -19.12
N TRP A 19 -28.71 15.13 -19.04
CA TRP A 19 -28.48 16.53 -19.35
C TRP A 19 -28.09 16.68 -20.81
N GLY A 20 -28.86 17.45 -21.60
CA GLY A 20 -28.42 17.85 -22.93
C GLY A 20 -27.30 18.88 -22.82
N VAL A 21 -26.06 18.44 -22.61
CA VAL A 21 -24.91 19.35 -22.55
C VAL A 21 -24.35 19.53 -23.95
N ALA A 22 -24.67 20.65 -24.60
CA ALA A 22 -23.93 21.10 -25.77
C ALA A 22 -22.54 21.57 -25.30
N VAL A 23 -21.56 20.65 -25.30
CA VAL A 23 -20.18 20.94 -24.94
C VAL A 23 -19.54 21.64 -26.13
N PHE A 24 -19.49 22.95 -26.07
CA PHE A 24 -18.60 23.69 -26.93
C PHE A 24 -17.22 23.68 -26.29
N ALA A 25 -16.18 23.36 -27.06
CA ALA A 25 -14.84 23.88 -26.81
C ALA A 25 -14.86 25.40 -27.07
N VAL A 26 -15.65 26.16 -26.29
CA VAL A 26 -15.60 27.62 -26.36
C VAL A 26 -14.30 28.02 -25.73
N TRP A 27 -13.52 28.80 -26.50
CA TRP A 27 -12.40 29.60 -26.04
C TRP A 27 -12.76 30.25 -24.70
N ALA A 28 -12.25 29.68 -23.61
CA ALA A 28 -12.28 30.32 -22.32
C ALA A 28 -11.62 31.69 -22.46
N ARG A 29 -12.12 32.70 -21.72
CA ARG A 29 -11.36 33.94 -21.55
C ARG A 29 -9.93 33.57 -21.14
N ALA A 30 -8.95 34.29 -21.65
CA ALA A 30 -7.54 34.17 -21.26
C ALA A 30 -7.33 34.62 -19.81
N ALA A 31 -8.03 34.01 -18.85
CA ALA A 31 -7.72 34.09 -17.44
C ALA A 31 -6.59 33.11 -17.17
N MET A 32 -5.48 33.62 -16.64
CA MET A 32 -4.21 32.89 -16.54
C MET A 32 -4.13 31.95 -15.33
N ALA A 33 -5.18 31.86 -14.51
CA ALA A 33 -5.28 31.08 -13.28
C ALA A 33 -6.72 30.59 -13.06
N LEU A 34 -6.91 29.62 -12.17
CA LEU A 34 -8.22 29.33 -11.59
C LEU A 34 -8.86 30.64 -11.11
N ASP A 35 -10.01 30.99 -11.69
CA ASP A 35 -10.68 32.26 -11.44
C ASP A 35 -11.55 32.12 -10.20
N VAL A 36 -11.20 32.87 -9.16
CA VAL A 36 -11.77 32.77 -7.82
C VAL A 36 -12.39 34.11 -7.48
N THR A 37 -13.68 34.10 -7.16
CA THR A 37 -14.38 35.28 -6.65
C THR A 37 -13.71 35.74 -5.35
N ASP A 38 -13.38 37.03 -5.26
CA ASP A 38 -12.69 37.65 -4.12
C ASP A 38 -11.33 37.00 -3.76
N TYR A 39 -10.56 36.64 -4.79
CA TYR A 39 -9.25 36.01 -4.64
C TYR A 39 -8.32 36.73 -3.65
N SER A 40 -7.69 35.95 -2.77
CA SER A 40 -6.58 36.36 -1.91
C SER A 40 -5.54 35.25 -1.84
N ALA A 41 -4.26 35.56 -2.08
CA ALA A 41 -3.18 34.58 -2.01
C ALA A 41 -3.14 33.85 -0.66
N THR A 42 -3.33 34.59 0.45
CA THR A 42 -3.38 34.03 1.81
C THR A 42 -4.50 33.00 2.00
N VAL A 43 -5.61 33.15 1.28
CA VAL A 43 -6.80 32.29 1.39
C VAL A 43 -6.78 31.16 0.35
N ASN A 44 -6.27 31.42 -0.85
CA ASN A 44 -6.48 30.54 -2.01
C ASN A 44 -5.21 29.86 -2.51
N ASP A 45 -4.03 30.44 -2.31
CA ASP A 45 -2.80 29.81 -2.79
C ASP A 45 -2.39 28.66 -1.86
N ARG A 46 -2.09 27.50 -2.44
CA ARG A 46 -1.60 26.33 -1.70
C ARG A 46 -0.21 26.57 -1.09
N PHE A 47 0.62 27.34 -1.77
CA PHE A 47 2.00 27.62 -1.39
C PHE A 47 2.22 29.13 -1.35
N THR A 48 2.98 29.60 -0.37
CA THR A 48 3.33 31.02 -0.24
C THR A 48 4.50 31.43 -1.13
N SER A 49 5.38 30.48 -1.47
CA SER A 49 6.55 30.69 -2.32
C SER A 49 7.17 29.37 -2.77
N GLY A 50 8.21 29.44 -3.61
CA GLY A 50 9.13 28.32 -3.90
C GLY A 50 8.58 27.23 -4.82
N PHE A 51 7.31 27.29 -5.23
CA PHE A 51 6.76 26.40 -6.24
C PHE A 51 7.47 26.60 -7.59
N PRO A 52 7.78 25.52 -8.34
CA PRO A 52 7.44 24.12 -8.11
C PRO A 52 8.55 23.28 -7.43
N THR A 53 9.74 23.84 -7.21
CA THR A 53 10.94 23.04 -6.87
C THR A 53 11.25 22.98 -5.39
N SER A 54 10.86 24.00 -4.62
CA SER A 54 11.03 24.06 -3.17
C SER A 54 9.82 24.77 -2.53
N PRO A 55 8.59 24.27 -2.75
CA PRO A 55 7.37 24.95 -2.35
C PRO A 55 7.24 25.04 -0.83
N VAL A 56 6.86 26.23 -0.36
CA VAL A 56 6.57 26.50 1.05
C VAL A 56 5.05 26.45 1.25
N PRO A 57 4.50 25.50 2.03
CA PRO A 57 3.06 25.40 2.29
C PRO A 57 2.46 26.70 2.81
N ASN A 58 1.24 27.02 2.38
CA ASN A 58 0.43 28.04 3.02
C ASN A 58 -0.14 27.51 4.34
N THR A 59 0.41 28.00 5.45
CA THR A 59 0.04 27.64 6.82
C THR A 59 -0.94 28.64 7.45
N SER A 60 -1.46 29.59 6.68
CA SER A 60 -2.44 30.55 7.16
C SER A 60 -3.71 29.83 7.65
N GLY A 61 -4.21 30.22 8.83
CA GLY A 61 -5.49 29.73 9.33
C GLY A 61 -6.70 30.15 8.46
N SER A 62 -6.50 31.13 7.57
CA SER A 62 -7.50 31.56 6.58
C SER A 62 -7.38 30.85 5.23
N PHE A 63 -6.36 30.00 5.03
CA PHE A 63 -6.28 29.18 3.82
C PHE A 63 -7.53 28.30 3.73
N VAL A 64 -8.17 28.26 2.57
CA VAL A 64 -9.44 27.52 2.37
C VAL A 64 -9.28 26.02 2.62
N GLY A 65 -8.07 25.50 2.44
CA GLY A 65 -7.68 24.13 2.73
C GLY A 65 -7.09 23.93 4.12
N ALA A 66 -7.15 24.91 5.02
CA ALA A 66 -6.56 24.82 6.36
C ALA A 66 -7.19 23.67 7.16
N GLY A 67 -6.35 22.93 7.89
CA GLY A 67 -6.76 21.78 8.69
C GLY A 67 -6.94 20.48 7.90
N TYR A 68 -6.59 20.46 6.62
CA TYR A 68 -6.54 19.27 5.79
C TYR A 68 -5.11 18.92 5.36
N ASP A 69 -4.88 17.63 5.08
CA ASP A 69 -3.61 17.14 4.57
C ASP A 69 -3.56 17.14 3.03
N TRP A 70 -2.70 17.99 2.48
CA TRP A 70 -2.51 18.21 1.04
C TRP A 70 -1.36 17.40 0.44
N SER A 71 -0.66 16.58 1.22
CA SER A 71 0.55 15.86 0.78
C SER A 71 0.30 14.84 -0.35
N GLY A 72 -0.95 14.42 -0.53
CA GLY A 72 -1.38 13.55 -1.64
C GLY A 72 -1.73 14.28 -2.94
N ILE A 73 -1.68 15.62 -2.96
CA ILE A 73 -1.89 16.41 -4.17
C ILE A 73 -0.53 16.68 -4.81
N GLY A 74 -0.23 15.99 -5.89
CA GLY A 74 0.99 16.21 -6.66
C GLY A 74 0.83 17.24 -7.77
N TRP A 75 1.93 17.50 -8.48
CA TRP A 75 1.91 18.21 -9.74
C TRP A 75 2.87 17.60 -10.76
N SER A 76 2.63 17.85 -12.05
CA SER A 76 3.45 17.31 -13.13
C SER A 76 4.92 17.77 -13.03
N THR A 77 5.83 16.95 -13.55
CA THR A 77 7.23 17.37 -13.71
C THR A 77 7.44 18.27 -14.91
N THR A 78 6.52 18.19 -15.87
CA THR A 78 6.45 18.93 -17.14
C THR A 78 5.39 20.02 -17.09
N ILE A 79 5.57 21.06 -17.90
CA ILE A 79 4.59 22.14 -18.07
C ILE A 79 3.72 21.88 -19.30
N TYR A 80 2.44 22.25 -19.22
CA TYR A 80 1.54 22.26 -20.39
C TYR A 80 1.57 23.61 -21.08
N ALA A 81 1.67 23.62 -22.42
CA ALA A 81 1.64 24.81 -23.29
C ALA A 81 2.53 25.98 -22.78
N ALA A 82 3.71 25.66 -22.25
CA ALA A 82 4.67 26.59 -21.63
C ALA A 82 4.16 27.42 -20.42
N SER A 83 2.96 27.16 -19.88
CA SER A 83 2.28 28.12 -19.01
C SER A 83 1.86 27.63 -17.61
N SER A 84 1.86 26.32 -17.31
CA SER A 84 1.61 25.83 -15.93
C SER A 84 1.94 24.35 -15.70
N TYR A 85 2.18 23.98 -14.44
CA TYR A 85 2.17 22.60 -13.94
C TYR A 85 0.74 22.13 -13.65
N LYS A 86 0.46 20.85 -13.91
CA LYS A 86 -0.86 20.24 -13.70
C LYS A 86 -0.93 19.60 -12.33
N GLY A 87 -2.04 19.77 -11.62
CA GLY A 87 -2.28 19.15 -10.32
C GLY A 87 -2.92 17.77 -10.43
N PHE A 88 -2.55 16.85 -9.54
CA PHE A 88 -3.10 15.49 -9.52
C PHE A 88 -3.39 15.03 -8.11
N ALA A 89 -4.48 14.28 -7.91
CA ALA A 89 -4.70 13.55 -6.66
C ALA A 89 -4.15 12.13 -6.76
N LEU A 90 -3.40 11.70 -5.75
CA LEU A 90 -2.96 10.31 -5.64
C LEU A 90 -4.04 9.43 -5.00
N LEU A 91 -4.38 8.34 -5.69
CA LEU A 91 -5.31 7.30 -5.23
C LEU A 91 -4.58 6.11 -4.62
N SER A 92 -3.27 5.97 -4.87
CA SER A 92 -2.33 5.11 -4.15
C SER A 92 -0.92 5.73 -4.24
N PRO A 93 0.09 5.21 -3.53
CA PRO A 93 1.49 5.61 -3.68
C PRO A 93 2.05 5.57 -5.10
N ARG A 94 1.38 4.90 -6.04
CA ARG A 94 1.85 4.69 -7.41
C ARG A 94 0.88 5.22 -8.49
N HIS A 95 -0.32 5.63 -8.11
CA HIS A 95 -1.38 5.95 -9.06
C HIS A 95 -1.99 7.32 -8.80
N PHE A 96 -2.12 8.11 -9.87
CA PHE A 96 -2.67 9.47 -9.81
C PHE A 96 -3.81 9.66 -10.80
N LEU A 97 -4.80 10.47 -10.42
CA LEU A 97 -5.96 10.80 -11.24
C LEU A 97 -5.61 11.90 -12.25
N THR A 98 -5.97 11.71 -13.53
CA THR A 98 -5.74 12.70 -14.60
C THR A 98 -6.87 12.69 -15.65
N ALA A 99 -6.95 13.74 -16.46
CA ALA A 99 -7.92 13.86 -17.55
C ALA A 99 -7.40 13.18 -18.82
N GLN A 100 -8.21 12.34 -19.47
CA GLN A 100 -7.82 11.69 -20.73
C GLN A 100 -7.54 12.73 -21.82
N HIS A 101 -8.42 13.73 -21.98
CA HIS A 101 -8.29 14.67 -23.10
C HIS A 101 -6.97 15.43 -23.04
N TYR A 102 -6.42 15.62 -21.85
CA TYR A 102 -5.11 16.20 -21.65
C TYR A 102 -4.01 15.27 -22.15
N GLU A 103 -4.07 13.97 -21.86
CA GLU A 103 -3.07 12.97 -22.25
C GLU A 103 -3.23 12.47 -23.71
N ASN A 104 -4.24 12.92 -24.47
CA ASN A 104 -4.44 12.50 -25.87
C ASN A 104 -3.28 12.90 -26.81
N GLY A 105 -2.44 13.86 -26.43
CA GLY A 105 -1.24 14.26 -27.18
C GLY A 105 -0.03 13.34 -26.99
N GLY A 106 -0.21 12.18 -26.34
CA GLY A 106 0.85 11.30 -25.86
C GLY A 106 1.03 11.41 -24.35
N LEU A 107 2.06 10.77 -23.79
CA LEU A 107 2.37 10.79 -22.36
C LEU A 107 2.86 12.20 -21.92
N LEU A 108 1.94 13.16 -21.77
CA LEU A 108 2.26 14.55 -21.45
C LEU A 108 2.70 14.70 -20.00
N THR A 109 2.05 13.97 -19.10
CA THR A 109 2.54 13.82 -17.72
C THR A 109 3.70 12.83 -17.72
N GLN A 110 4.95 13.32 -17.78
CA GLN A 110 6.14 12.45 -17.73
C GLN A 110 6.51 12.03 -16.31
N GLY A 111 6.00 12.72 -15.29
CA GLY A 111 6.24 12.39 -13.90
C GLY A 111 5.43 13.30 -12.97
N VAL A 112 5.44 12.94 -11.69
CA VAL A 112 4.72 13.64 -10.63
C VAL A 112 5.70 14.02 -9.52
N ARG A 113 5.54 15.25 -9.00
CA ARG A 113 6.17 15.74 -7.78
C ARG A 113 5.13 15.85 -6.68
N ILE A 114 5.51 15.47 -5.47
CA ILE A 114 4.71 15.71 -4.27
C ILE A 114 5.57 16.37 -3.20
N LEU A 115 4.92 17.12 -2.31
CA LEU A 115 5.53 17.59 -1.07
C LEU A 115 4.97 16.74 0.08
N GLY A 116 5.84 15.92 0.68
CA GLY A 116 5.48 15.06 1.81
C GLY A 116 5.19 15.86 3.09
N ARG A 117 4.58 15.19 4.07
CA ARG A 117 4.35 15.69 5.43
C ARG A 117 5.65 16.06 6.16
N ASP A 118 6.75 15.45 5.75
CA ASP A 118 8.12 15.73 6.21
C ASP A 118 8.74 16.98 5.56
N GLY A 119 8.00 17.65 4.66
CA GLY A 119 8.47 18.79 3.89
C GLY A 119 9.45 18.44 2.78
N GLN A 120 9.67 17.15 2.49
CA GLN A 120 10.55 16.70 1.42
C GLN A 120 9.80 16.57 0.10
N LEU A 121 10.49 16.93 -0.99
CA LEU A 121 9.95 16.72 -2.33
C LEU A 121 10.26 15.30 -2.78
N ALA A 122 9.23 14.55 -3.15
CA ALA A 122 9.41 13.27 -3.83
C ALA A 122 9.00 13.39 -5.30
N THR A 123 9.76 12.75 -6.19
CA THR A 123 9.52 12.75 -7.64
C THR A 123 9.47 11.32 -8.14
N ALA A 124 8.51 11.01 -9.01
CA ALA A 124 8.39 9.72 -9.66
C ALA A 124 8.04 9.86 -11.14
N THR A 125 8.61 8.99 -11.97
CA THR A 125 8.36 8.96 -13.42
C THR A 125 7.04 8.26 -13.70
N ASN A 126 6.25 8.83 -14.61
CA ASN A 126 5.04 8.20 -15.11
C ASN A 126 5.39 7.23 -16.24
N THR A 127 4.74 6.07 -16.25
CA THR A 127 5.00 5.00 -17.23
C THR A 127 3.81 4.70 -18.13
N GLY A 128 2.62 5.19 -17.79
CA GLY A 128 1.44 4.93 -18.59
C GLY A 128 0.22 5.73 -18.13
N ILE A 129 -0.76 5.83 -19.03
CA ILE A 129 -2.08 6.41 -18.77
C ILE A 129 -3.12 5.39 -19.22
N ASP A 130 -4.02 5.03 -18.31
CA ASP A 130 -5.14 4.13 -18.54
C ASP A 130 -6.45 4.90 -18.53
N ASN A 131 -7.15 4.92 -19.66
CA ASN A 131 -8.51 5.44 -19.74
C ASN A 131 -9.46 4.53 -18.96
N LEU A 132 -10.25 5.09 -18.05
CA LEU A 132 -11.15 4.31 -17.22
C LEU A 132 -12.48 3.96 -17.93
N GLY A 133 -12.75 4.56 -19.08
CA GLY A 133 -13.99 4.39 -19.83
C GLY A 133 -15.17 5.18 -19.27
N TYR A 134 -14.91 6.13 -18.35
CA TYR A 134 -15.93 6.96 -17.69
C TYR A 134 -15.62 8.44 -17.83
N GLY A 135 -16.59 9.29 -17.51
CA GLY A 135 -16.46 10.74 -17.54
C GLY A 135 -17.09 11.37 -18.78
N ILE A 136 -16.99 12.69 -18.89
CA ILE A 136 -17.50 13.39 -20.08
C ILE A 136 -16.70 12.99 -21.31
N VAL A 137 -17.36 12.78 -22.45
CA VAL A 137 -16.65 12.47 -23.70
C VAL A 137 -16.17 13.76 -24.34
N LEU A 138 -14.85 13.89 -24.52
CA LEU A 138 -14.22 15.07 -25.10
C LEU A 138 -13.34 14.70 -26.28
N THR A 139 -13.29 15.59 -27.27
CA THR A 139 -12.37 15.50 -28.40
C THR A 139 -11.22 16.49 -28.20
N ASN A 140 -9.99 15.98 -28.17
CA ASN A 140 -8.79 16.81 -28.19
C ASN A 140 -7.72 16.15 -29.07
N VAL A 141 -6.96 16.96 -29.81
CA VAL A 141 -5.93 16.51 -30.78
C VAL A 141 -6.39 15.35 -31.70
N GLY A 142 -7.65 15.36 -32.11
CA GLY A 142 -8.24 14.34 -32.99
C GLY A 142 -8.69 13.04 -32.30
N VAL A 143 -8.49 12.90 -30.99
CA VAL A 143 -8.92 11.73 -30.21
C VAL A 143 -10.17 12.09 -29.41
N THR A 144 -11.22 11.25 -29.52
CA THR A 144 -12.48 11.40 -28.79
C THR A 144 -12.62 10.25 -27.79
N ALA A 145 -12.66 10.55 -26.50
CA ALA A 145 -12.68 9.54 -25.44
C ALA A 145 -13.35 10.05 -24.15
N PRO A 146 -13.82 9.14 -23.27
CA PRO A 146 -14.24 9.49 -21.91
C PRO A 146 -13.10 10.12 -21.12
N ASP A 147 -13.40 11.20 -20.39
CA ASP A 147 -12.40 12.08 -19.79
C ASP A 147 -12.07 11.76 -18.32
N LEU A 148 -11.84 10.49 -18.02
CA LEU A 148 -11.37 10.04 -16.72
C LEU A 148 -10.28 8.98 -16.94
N ALA A 149 -9.08 9.26 -16.46
CA ALA A 149 -7.93 8.39 -16.64
C ALA A 149 -7.09 8.29 -15.36
N LEU A 150 -6.27 7.24 -15.29
CA LEU A 150 -5.32 7.02 -14.21
C LEU A 150 -3.92 6.95 -14.80
N GLY A 151 -2.97 7.67 -14.19
CA GLY A 151 -1.55 7.50 -14.51
C GLY A 151 -0.86 6.57 -13.52
N THR A 152 0.11 5.80 -14.02
CA THR A 152 0.85 4.78 -13.28
C THR A 152 2.33 5.13 -13.21
N LEU A 153 2.82 5.37 -12.00
CA LEU A 153 4.23 5.67 -11.74
C LEU A 153 5.08 4.41 -11.85
N GLY A 154 6.32 4.53 -12.31
CA GLY A 154 7.21 3.37 -12.48
C GLY A 154 7.53 2.63 -11.18
N ALA A 155 7.53 3.34 -10.06
CA ALA A 155 7.65 2.80 -8.70
C ALA A 155 6.76 3.61 -7.76
N GLN A 156 6.52 3.09 -6.55
CA GLN A 156 5.87 3.87 -5.50
C GLN A 156 6.66 5.14 -5.19
N ILE A 157 5.96 6.21 -4.83
CA ILE A 157 6.61 7.43 -4.35
C ILE A 157 7.44 7.12 -3.11
N ALA A 158 8.64 7.70 -3.04
CA ALA A 158 9.54 7.56 -1.90
C ALA A 158 8.86 8.01 -0.59
N ALA A 159 9.10 7.25 0.49
CA ALA A 159 8.49 7.45 1.80
C ALA A 159 6.94 7.61 1.74
N PRO A 160 6.20 6.61 1.23
CA PRO A 160 4.75 6.72 1.00
C PRO A 160 3.95 6.96 2.29
N ALA A 161 4.50 6.65 3.46
CA ALA A 161 3.91 6.98 4.76
C ALA A 161 3.81 8.50 5.02
N ASN A 162 4.61 9.32 4.31
CA ASN A 162 4.61 10.77 4.42
C ASN A 162 3.66 11.44 3.41
N MET A 163 2.83 10.69 2.69
CA MET A 163 1.80 11.25 1.80
C MET A 163 0.39 10.81 2.18
N ALA A 164 -0.57 11.67 1.89
CA ALA A 164 -1.98 11.30 1.91
C ALA A 164 -2.30 10.43 0.70
N ARG A 165 -3.00 9.33 0.94
CA ARG A 165 -3.73 8.59 -0.07
C ARG A 165 -5.21 8.97 0.03
N TYR A 166 -5.75 9.60 -1.01
CA TYR A 166 -7.13 10.07 -0.93
C TYR A 166 -8.12 8.94 -1.13
N ALA A 167 -9.15 8.94 -0.29
CA ALA A 167 -10.31 8.09 -0.50
C ALA A 167 -11.23 8.72 -1.55
N VAL A 168 -11.93 7.87 -2.30
CA VAL A 168 -13.12 8.30 -3.03
C VAL A 168 -14.29 8.38 -2.05
N LEU A 169 -14.97 9.52 -1.99
CA LEU A 169 -16.15 9.69 -1.14
C LEU A 169 -17.37 9.02 -1.78
N ASP A 170 -17.75 7.84 -1.28
CA ASP A 170 -18.89 7.05 -1.75
C ASP A 170 -20.14 7.37 -0.92
N LEU A 171 -21.01 8.20 -1.48
CA LEU A 171 -22.34 8.51 -0.95
C LEU A 171 -23.46 7.73 -1.67
N ASN A 172 -23.12 6.72 -2.47
CA ASN A 172 -24.13 5.96 -3.20
C ASN A 172 -24.99 5.14 -2.22
N SER A 173 -26.29 5.02 -2.45
CA SER A 173 -27.15 4.19 -1.61
C SER A 173 -26.98 2.68 -1.88
N SER A 174 -26.20 2.31 -2.90
CA SER A 174 -25.90 0.93 -3.25
C SER A 174 -24.52 0.80 -3.91
N SER A 175 -23.91 -0.38 -3.78
CA SER A 175 -22.66 -0.73 -4.44
C SER A 175 -22.77 -1.00 -5.94
N ILE A 176 -23.99 -1.05 -6.51
CA ILE A 176 -24.20 -1.40 -7.93
C ILE A 176 -24.82 -0.28 -8.77
N SER A 177 -25.32 0.79 -8.16
CA SER A 177 -25.98 1.89 -8.89
C SER A 177 -25.61 3.24 -8.30
N PRO A 178 -25.35 4.26 -9.15
CA PRO A 178 -25.06 5.60 -8.67
C PRO A 178 -26.28 6.23 -7.99
N SER A 179 -26.06 7.07 -6.99
CA SER A 179 -27.07 7.91 -6.34
C SER A 179 -26.69 9.38 -6.44
N PHE A 180 -26.75 9.91 -7.66
CA PHE A 180 -26.26 11.26 -7.99
C PHE A 180 -26.80 12.37 -7.07
N ALA A 181 -28.07 12.30 -6.69
CA ALA A 181 -28.72 13.28 -5.83
C ALA A 181 -28.04 13.44 -4.45
N ASN A 182 -27.31 12.43 -3.98
CA ASN A 182 -26.62 12.48 -2.69
C ASN A 182 -25.36 13.36 -2.72
N TYR A 183 -24.93 13.80 -3.90
CA TYR A 183 -23.78 14.68 -4.08
C TYR A 183 -24.16 16.15 -4.34
N THR A 184 -25.41 16.42 -4.74
CA THR A 184 -25.91 17.78 -4.91
C THR A 184 -25.88 18.55 -3.60
N GLY A 185 -25.39 19.79 -3.63
CA GLY A 185 -25.24 20.66 -2.47
C GLY A 185 -23.96 20.46 -1.66
N LEU A 186 -23.11 19.48 -2.00
CA LEU A 186 -21.81 19.33 -1.34
C LEU A 186 -20.91 20.53 -1.65
N THR A 187 -20.29 21.06 -0.59
CA THR A 187 -19.19 22.02 -0.73
C THR A 187 -17.92 21.25 -1.08
N THR A 188 -17.30 21.66 -2.18
CA THR A 188 -16.07 21.11 -2.73
C THR A 188 -14.94 22.11 -2.59
N LEU A 189 -13.71 21.62 -2.69
CA LEU A 189 -12.51 22.41 -2.93
C LEU A 189 -12.07 22.15 -4.36
N ALA A 190 -12.35 23.10 -5.24
CA ALA A 190 -11.82 23.09 -6.59
C ALA A 190 -10.34 23.47 -6.53
N TYR A 191 -9.51 22.70 -7.24
CA TYR A 191 -8.07 22.94 -7.35
C TYR A 191 -7.70 23.27 -8.79
N GLY A 192 -6.73 24.15 -8.99
CA GLY A 192 -6.33 24.58 -10.32
C GLY A 192 -5.01 25.33 -10.34
N ARG A 193 -4.59 25.75 -11.53
CA ARG A 193 -3.30 26.40 -11.77
C ARG A 193 -3.23 27.81 -11.15
N GLY A 194 -2.00 28.25 -10.89
CA GLY A 194 -1.67 29.65 -10.58
C GLY A 194 -1.64 30.55 -11.81
N SER A 195 -1.43 31.86 -11.60
CA SER A 195 -1.46 32.91 -12.64
C SER A 195 -0.24 32.96 -13.56
N VAL A 196 0.85 32.30 -13.18
CA VAL A 196 2.09 32.19 -13.95
C VAL A 196 2.62 30.76 -13.84
N THR A 197 3.54 30.36 -14.71
CA THR A 197 4.05 28.98 -14.80
C THR A 197 4.52 28.42 -13.46
N ASN A 198 5.25 29.24 -12.68
CA ASN A 198 5.78 28.86 -11.36
C ASN A 198 4.95 29.46 -10.20
N GLY A 199 3.75 29.97 -10.49
CA GLY A 199 2.85 30.48 -9.47
C GLY A 199 2.24 29.34 -8.67
N SER A 200 1.92 29.60 -7.40
CA SER A 200 1.24 28.59 -6.59
C SER A 200 -0.08 28.18 -7.25
N PRO A 201 -0.39 26.87 -7.31
CA PRO A 201 -1.75 26.41 -7.54
C PRO A 201 -2.72 27.01 -6.53
N ARG A 202 -3.98 27.13 -6.96
CA ARG A 202 -5.07 27.72 -6.19
C ARG A 202 -6.08 26.68 -5.77
N ALA A 203 -6.65 26.88 -4.59
CA ALA A 203 -7.83 26.17 -4.10
C ALA A 203 -8.92 27.18 -3.76
N ALA A 204 -10.17 26.82 -4.01
CA ALA A 204 -11.33 27.63 -3.65
C ALA A 204 -12.58 26.76 -3.48
N THR A 205 -13.56 27.26 -2.73
CA THR A 205 -14.82 26.56 -2.53
C THR A 205 -15.74 26.68 -3.73
N ALA A 206 -16.38 25.58 -4.09
CA ALA A 206 -17.47 25.54 -5.05
C ALA A 206 -18.56 24.59 -4.55
N VAL A 207 -19.81 24.78 -4.96
CA VAL A 207 -20.93 23.90 -4.58
C VAL A 207 -21.35 23.07 -5.78
N ILE A 208 -21.65 21.79 -5.56
CA ILE A 208 -22.21 20.92 -6.59
C ILE A 208 -23.67 21.29 -6.83
N ASP A 209 -23.98 21.79 -8.01
CA ASP A 209 -25.36 22.08 -8.42
C ASP A 209 -26.07 20.79 -8.86
N ALA A 210 -25.36 19.93 -9.59
CA ALA A 210 -25.91 18.69 -10.11
C ALA A 210 -24.82 17.63 -10.30
N ALA A 211 -25.23 16.37 -10.19
CA ALA A 211 -24.46 15.22 -10.65
C ALA A 211 -25.37 14.34 -11.54
N GLY A 212 -24.80 13.62 -12.49
CA GLY A 212 -25.58 12.80 -13.42
C GLY A 212 -24.77 12.26 -14.58
N THR A 213 -25.45 12.01 -15.70
CA THR A 213 -24.80 11.68 -16.97
C THR A 213 -24.97 12.81 -17.98
N ALA A 214 -23.92 13.06 -18.76
CA ALA A 214 -23.91 14.06 -19.83
C ALA A 214 -24.68 13.59 -21.08
N THR A 215 -24.91 12.28 -21.22
CA THR A 215 -25.67 11.67 -22.31
C THR A 215 -26.53 10.52 -21.79
N LEU A 216 -27.15 9.76 -22.70
CA LEU A 216 -27.82 8.50 -22.38
C LEU A 216 -26.84 7.38 -22.02
N ASP A 217 -25.55 7.53 -22.32
CA ASP A 217 -24.52 6.57 -21.94
C ASP A 217 -24.30 6.63 -20.40
N PRO A 218 -24.51 5.51 -19.67
CA PRO A 218 -24.32 5.47 -18.22
C PRO A 218 -22.87 5.70 -17.76
N THR A 219 -21.90 5.63 -18.67
CA THR A 219 -20.48 5.91 -18.39
C THR A 219 -20.13 7.39 -18.51
N SER A 220 -21.01 8.21 -19.11
CA SER A 220 -20.81 9.65 -19.31
C SER A 220 -21.00 10.49 -18.03
N THR A 221 -20.43 10.06 -16.91
CA THR A 221 -20.71 10.57 -15.57
C THR A 221 -20.05 11.92 -15.28
N ILE A 222 -20.85 12.88 -14.83
CA ILE A 222 -20.43 14.26 -14.60
C ILE A 222 -20.91 14.84 -13.27
N VAL A 223 -20.16 15.83 -12.79
CA VAL A 223 -20.54 16.79 -11.76
C VAL A 223 -20.49 18.19 -12.35
N LEU A 224 -21.46 19.01 -11.98
CA LEU A 224 -21.55 20.42 -12.36
C LEU A 224 -21.46 21.31 -11.12
N THR A 225 -20.65 22.35 -11.21
CA THR A 225 -20.62 23.45 -10.23
C THR A 225 -20.86 24.78 -10.93
N ALA A 226 -21.41 25.77 -10.21
CA ALA A 226 -21.65 27.09 -10.75
C ALA A 226 -20.33 27.82 -11.05
N ARG A 227 -20.30 28.52 -12.20
CA ARG A 227 -19.18 29.40 -12.61
C ARG A 227 -19.26 30.81 -12.04
N SER A 228 -20.43 31.19 -11.51
CA SER A 228 -20.72 32.55 -11.05
C SER A 228 -21.60 32.51 -9.81
N GLY A 229 -21.42 33.48 -8.90
CA GLY A 229 -22.09 33.53 -7.60
C GLY A 229 -21.08 33.55 -6.44
N THR A 230 -21.57 33.46 -5.20
CA THR A 230 -20.72 33.48 -4.00
C THR A 230 -21.07 32.29 -3.11
N PRO A 231 -20.14 31.33 -2.87
CA PRO A 231 -18.82 31.20 -3.51
C PRO A 231 -18.94 30.66 -4.95
N SER A 232 -18.08 31.12 -5.86
CA SER A 232 -17.95 30.49 -7.19
C SER A 232 -16.50 30.51 -7.68
N VAL A 233 -16.22 29.50 -8.50
CA VAL A 233 -14.94 29.28 -9.16
C VAL A 233 -15.23 29.12 -10.64
N GLN A 234 -14.41 29.70 -11.51
CA GLN A 234 -14.44 29.41 -12.94
C GLN A 234 -13.15 28.68 -13.34
N LEU A 235 -13.31 27.48 -13.89
CA LEU A 235 -12.22 26.75 -14.50
C LEU A 235 -11.71 27.48 -15.76
N VAL A 236 -10.41 27.40 -15.97
CA VAL A 236 -9.71 27.96 -17.13
C VAL A 236 -8.86 26.92 -17.82
N GLU A 237 -8.33 27.27 -18.99
CA GLU A 237 -7.35 26.43 -19.69
C GLU A 237 -6.13 26.18 -18.79
N GLY A 238 -5.80 24.90 -18.60
CA GLY A 238 -4.74 24.50 -17.68
C GLY A 238 -5.25 23.84 -16.40
N ASP A 239 -6.53 23.99 -16.04
CA ASP A 239 -7.10 23.30 -14.87
C ASP A 239 -7.45 21.84 -15.13
N SER A 240 -7.56 21.41 -16.39
CA SER A 240 -7.86 20.03 -16.79
C SER A 240 -7.01 19.00 -16.04
N GLY A 241 -7.66 18.00 -15.48
CA GLY A 241 -7.06 16.92 -14.68
C GLY A 241 -6.92 17.23 -13.20
N SER A 242 -7.03 18.50 -12.79
CA SER A 242 -6.95 18.89 -11.38
C SER A 242 -8.09 18.26 -10.58
N PRO A 243 -7.84 17.80 -9.34
CA PRO A 243 -8.82 17.05 -8.58
C PRO A 243 -9.95 17.95 -8.06
N LEU A 244 -11.16 17.38 -8.04
CA LEU A 244 -12.31 17.94 -7.31
C LEU A 244 -12.39 17.24 -5.95
N LEU A 245 -12.16 18.01 -4.89
CA LEU A 245 -12.01 17.49 -3.54
C LEU A 245 -13.22 17.81 -2.67
N VAL A 246 -13.49 16.99 -1.67
CA VAL A 246 -14.48 17.25 -0.61
C VAL A 246 -13.80 17.06 0.74
N GLY A 247 -13.93 18.07 1.61
CA GLY A 247 -13.58 17.94 3.01
C GLY A 247 -14.61 17.07 3.72
N TRP A 248 -14.17 15.99 4.35
CA TRP A 248 -15.01 15.02 5.04
C TRP A 248 -14.55 14.86 6.48
N THR A 249 -15.49 14.75 7.43
CA THR A 249 -15.18 14.39 8.81
C THR A 249 -15.37 12.89 8.96
N ASN A 250 -14.27 12.20 9.26
CA ASN A 250 -14.29 10.76 9.41
C ASN A 250 -15.01 10.34 10.71
N PRO A 251 -15.41 9.06 10.84
CA PRO A 251 -16.10 8.56 12.04
C PRO A 251 -15.30 8.69 13.34
N GLY A 252 -13.98 8.82 13.26
CA GLY A 252 -13.09 9.11 14.40
C GLY A 252 -13.07 10.59 14.80
N GLY A 253 -13.70 11.48 14.04
CA GLY A 253 -13.80 12.92 14.29
C GLY A 253 -12.74 13.78 13.59
N SER A 254 -11.76 13.17 12.92
CA SER A 254 -10.72 13.90 12.19
C SER A 254 -11.21 14.36 10.82
N LYS A 255 -10.65 15.48 10.35
CA LYS A 255 -10.90 16.00 9.02
C LYS A 255 -9.99 15.32 7.99
N GLU A 256 -10.56 14.89 6.87
CA GLU A 256 -9.85 14.31 5.73
C GLU A 256 -10.27 15.00 4.44
N LEU A 257 -9.36 15.03 3.45
CA LEU A 257 -9.75 15.31 2.06
C LEU A 257 -10.10 14.00 1.37
N THR A 258 -11.14 14.06 0.56
CA THR A 258 -11.60 12.98 -0.30
C THR A 258 -11.70 13.48 -1.73
N VAL A 259 -11.61 12.58 -2.70
CA VAL A 259 -11.75 12.88 -4.13
C VAL A 259 -13.13 12.42 -4.59
N ILE A 260 -13.77 13.21 -5.45
CA ILE A 260 -15.02 12.80 -6.11
C ILE A 260 -14.91 12.78 -7.64
N GLY A 261 -13.90 13.43 -8.20
CA GLY A 261 -13.70 13.53 -9.64
C GLY A 261 -12.54 14.46 -9.98
N LEU A 262 -12.52 14.94 -11.23
CA LEU A 262 -11.51 15.86 -11.74
C LEU A 262 -12.12 16.91 -12.67
N ASN A 263 -11.42 18.02 -12.83
CA ASN A 263 -11.79 19.12 -13.71
C ASN A 263 -11.62 18.72 -15.19
N SER A 264 -12.66 18.91 -15.99
CA SER A 264 -12.67 18.51 -17.41
C SER A 264 -12.88 19.68 -18.36
N ALA A 265 -13.96 20.45 -18.16
CA ALA A 265 -14.38 21.47 -19.12
C ALA A 265 -15.24 22.57 -18.47
N VAL A 266 -15.70 23.51 -19.28
CA VAL A 266 -16.74 24.48 -18.94
C VAL A 266 -17.86 24.42 -19.98
N SER A 267 -19.11 24.64 -19.56
CA SER A 267 -20.27 24.71 -20.46
C SER A 267 -21.32 25.66 -19.90
N GLY A 268 -21.72 26.66 -20.69
CA GLY A 268 -22.70 27.66 -20.26
C GLY A 268 -22.29 28.30 -18.92
N SER A 269 -23.16 28.22 -17.91
CA SER A 269 -22.94 28.72 -16.55
C SER A 269 -22.27 27.72 -15.60
N SER A 270 -21.84 26.55 -16.08
CA SER A 270 -21.32 25.46 -15.25
C SER A 270 -19.89 25.10 -15.58
N ASN A 271 -19.11 24.81 -14.54
CA ASN A 271 -17.92 23.99 -14.70
C ASN A 271 -18.37 22.54 -14.81
N VAL A 272 -17.61 21.75 -15.57
CA VAL A 272 -17.91 20.34 -15.82
C VAL A 272 -16.74 19.49 -15.37
N MET A 273 -17.02 18.54 -14.49
CA MET A 273 -16.05 17.60 -13.95
C MET A 273 -16.43 16.17 -14.31
N SER A 274 -15.47 15.36 -14.74
CA SER A 274 -15.66 13.91 -14.83
C SER A 274 -15.82 13.31 -13.43
N PHE A 275 -16.88 12.52 -13.25
CA PHE A 275 -17.29 12.04 -11.93
C PHE A 275 -16.78 10.63 -11.64
N LEU A 276 -15.89 10.51 -10.66
CA LEU A 276 -15.25 9.27 -10.24
C LEU A 276 -16.07 8.50 -9.19
N ALA A 277 -16.83 9.19 -8.32
CA ALA A 277 -17.54 8.57 -7.19
C ALA A 277 -18.84 7.81 -7.59
N VAL A 278 -18.77 7.07 -8.69
CA VAL A 278 -19.80 6.15 -9.17
C VAL A 278 -19.27 4.71 -9.14
N PRO A 279 -20.11 3.70 -8.85
CA PRO A 279 -19.67 2.31 -8.73
C PRO A 279 -18.82 1.80 -9.91
N GLY A 280 -19.23 2.10 -11.13
CA GLY A 280 -18.54 1.66 -12.34
C GLY A 280 -17.13 2.23 -12.49
N ALA A 281 -16.96 3.53 -12.26
CA ALA A 281 -15.66 4.19 -12.35
C ALA A 281 -14.72 3.76 -11.21
N MET A 282 -15.23 3.59 -9.99
CA MET A 282 -14.44 3.03 -8.87
C MET A 282 -13.95 1.61 -9.18
N ASN A 283 -14.79 0.79 -9.82
CA ASN A 283 -14.39 -0.54 -10.27
C ASN A 283 -13.33 -0.48 -11.39
N ALA A 284 -13.47 0.46 -12.33
CA ALA A 284 -12.47 0.68 -13.38
C ALA A 284 -11.11 1.07 -12.79
N VAL A 285 -11.08 1.92 -11.76
CA VAL A 285 -9.84 2.24 -11.03
C VAL A 285 -9.20 0.97 -10.45
N ASN A 286 -9.97 0.13 -9.75
CA ASN A 286 -9.46 -1.15 -9.24
C ASN A 286 -8.90 -2.06 -10.35
N GLY A 287 -9.47 -2.02 -11.55
CA GLY A 287 -8.93 -2.73 -12.72
C GLY A 287 -7.51 -2.32 -13.09
N VAL A 288 -7.11 -1.08 -12.80
CA VAL A 288 -5.76 -0.55 -13.06
C VAL A 288 -4.83 -0.77 -11.86
N ILE A 289 -5.29 -0.52 -10.62
CA ILE A 289 -4.38 -0.46 -9.46
C ILE A 289 -4.14 -1.81 -8.76
N THR A 290 -5.05 -2.78 -8.90
CA THR A 290 -4.96 -4.07 -8.21
C THR A 290 -3.89 -5.02 -8.75
N PRO A 291 -3.53 -5.00 -10.05
CA PRO A 291 -2.34 -5.70 -10.54
C PRO A 291 -1.04 -5.29 -9.83
N ASP A 292 -0.99 -4.05 -9.33
CA ASP A 292 0.14 -3.48 -8.60
C ASP A 292 0.07 -3.71 -7.09
N GLY A 293 -0.91 -4.47 -6.58
CA GLY A 293 -1.06 -4.72 -5.14
C GLY A 293 -1.78 -3.62 -4.35
N TYR A 294 -2.36 -2.62 -5.01
CA TYR A 294 -3.13 -1.57 -4.34
C TYR A 294 -4.64 -1.74 -4.54
N ALA A 295 -5.45 -1.38 -3.53
CA ALA A 295 -6.91 -1.40 -3.59
C ALA A 295 -7.50 0.00 -3.37
N LEU A 296 -8.53 0.40 -4.13
CA LEU A 296 -9.07 1.75 -4.03
C LEU A 296 -9.62 2.00 -2.63
N ARG A 297 -9.12 3.03 -1.95
CA ARG A 297 -9.69 3.48 -0.69
C ARG A 297 -11.02 4.18 -0.98
N THR A 298 -12.12 3.66 -0.42
CA THR A 298 -13.43 4.32 -0.48
C THR A 298 -13.92 4.59 0.94
N GLN A 299 -14.55 5.74 1.15
CA GLN A 299 -15.06 6.16 2.45
C GLN A 299 -16.45 6.76 2.26
N GLY A 300 -17.30 6.64 3.26
CA GLY A 300 -18.66 7.16 3.21
C GLY A 300 -19.27 7.35 4.59
N ASN A 301 -20.42 8.04 4.61
CA ASN A 301 -21.10 8.39 5.85
C ASN A 301 -21.69 7.16 6.53
N VAL A 302 -21.60 7.13 7.86
CA VAL A 302 -22.21 6.08 8.69
C VAL A 302 -23.72 6.10 8.51
N ASN A 303 -24.30 5.00 8.00
CA ASN A 303 -25.74 4.87 7.87
C ASN A 303 -26.39 4.21 9.09
N ALA A 304 -25.67 3.30 9.75
CA ALA A 304 -26.13 2.62 10.95
C ALA A 304 -25.00 2.40 11.96
N THR A 305 -25.31 2.47 13.26
CA THR A 305 -24.36 2.21 14.35
C THR A 305 -24.83 1.04 15.20
N TRP A 306 -23.93 0.12 15.52
CA TRP A 306 -24.20 -1.00 16.42
C TRP A 306 -24.46 -0.49 17.83
N THR A 307 -25.58 -0.90 18.41
CA THR A 307 -25.95 -0.63 19.81
C THR A 307 -25.98 -1.91 20.64
N GLY A 308 -26.22 -3.07 20.02
CA GLY A 308 -26.37 -4.35 20.71
C GLY A 308 -27.47 -4.37 21.78
N ALA A 309 -28.46 -3.48 21.66
CA ALA A 309 -29.40 -3.17 22.73
C ALA A 309 -30.32 -4.34 23.14
N SER A 310 -30.58 -5.30 22.24
CA SER A 310 -31.44 -6.45 22.51
C SER A 310 -30.64 -7.73 22.79
N ASN A 311 -29.66 -8.04 21.94
CA ASN A 311 -28.77 -9.19 22.09
C ASN A 311 -27.54 -9.03 21.17
N SER A 312 -26.72 -10.08 21.01
CA SER A 312 -25.53 -10.04 20.15
C SER A 312 -25.81 -10.29 18.66
N SER A 313 -27.04 -10.58 18.21
CA SER A 313 -27.32 -10.89 16.81
C SER A 313 -27.01 -9.71 15.88
N ILE A 314 -26.12 -9.92 14.91
CA ILE A 314 -25.81 -8.90 13.91
C ILE A 314 -27.00 -8.62 12.99
N SER A 315 -27.88 -9.59 12.78
CA SER A 315 -29.00 -9.54 11.83
C SER A 315 -30.29 -8.94 12.42
N LEU A 316 -30.40 -8.78 13.74
CA LEU A 316 -31.56 -8.17 14.38
C LEU A 316 -31.53 -6.64 14.26
N SER A 317 -32.59 -6.00 13.77
CA SER A 317 -32.64 -4.54 13.55
C SER A 317 -32.62 -3.74 14.85
N ALA A 318 -33.18 -4.28 15.93
CA ALA A 318 -33.20 -3.65 17.25
C ALA A 318 -31.81 -3.47 17.88
N ASN A 319 -30.76 -4.10 17.33
CA ASN A 319 -29.37 -3.91 17.76
C ASN A 319 -28.63 -2.81 17.00
N TRP A 320 -29.32 -2.03 16.16
CA TRP A 320 -28.74 -0.98 15.35
C TRP A 320 -29.54 0.32 15.52
N SER A 321 -28.83 1.44 15.58
CA SER A 321 -29.40 2.77 15.38
C SER A 321 -29.18 3.22 13.94
N GLY A 322 -30.04 4.10 13.43
CA GLY A 322 -29.93 4.66 12.09
C GLY A 322 -30.73 3.92 11.01
N GLY A 323 -30.23 3.97 9.77
CA GLY A 323 -30.90 3.47 8.57
C GLY A 323 -30.66 1.99 8.28
N THR A 324 -30.81 1.62 6.99
CA THR A 324 -30.50 0.27 6.52
C THR A 324 -29.00 -0.04 6.67
N ARG A 325 -28.64 -1.32 6.71
CA ARG A 325 -27.24 -1.75 6.96
C ARG A 325 -26.70 -2.61 5.84
N THR A 326 -27.59 -3.30 5.12
CA THR A 326 -27.24 -4.07 3.93
C THR A 326 -26.59 -3.15 2.91
N ASP A 327 -25.34 -3.47 2.56
CA ASP A 327 -24.56 -2.70 1.58
C ASP A 327 -24.44 -1.20 1.96
N GLN A 328 -24.25 -0.91 3.25
CA GLN A 328 -23.99 0.43 3.77
C GLN A 328 -22.73 0.50 4.63
N TYR A 329 -22.20 1.71 4.81
CA TYR A 329 -21.17 1.98 5.81
C TYR A 329 -21.79 1.95 7.21
N VAL A 330 -21.15 1.23 8.13
CA VAL A 330 -21.63 1.09 9.50
C VAL A 330 -20.53 1.37 10.52
N LYS A 331 -20.95 1.76 11.72
CA LYS A 331 -20.05 2.07 12.84
C LYS A 331 -20.27 1.10 14.00
N PHE A 332 -19.18 0.69 14.61
CA PHE A 332 -19.12 -0.03 15.89
C PHE A 332 -18.38 0.86 16.89
N ASP A 333 -19.08 1.35 17.91
CA ASP A 333 -18.52 2.26 18.90
C ASP A 333 -18.47 1.60 20.28
N ALA A 334 -17.27 1.31 20.77
CA ALA A 334 -17.06 0.62 22.05
C ALA A 334 -17.27 1.55 23.27
N SER A 335 -18.10 2.59 23.16
CA SER A 335 -18.36 3.57 24.22
C SER A 335 -19.43 3.11 25.20
N GLY A 336 -19.28 3.45 26.48
CA GLY A 336 -20.30 3.21 27.51
C GLY A 336 -20.50 1.71 27.80
N SER A 337 -21.76 1.26 27.79
CA SER A 337 -22.14 -0.14 28.04
C SER A 337 -22.45 -0.94 26.78
N VAL A 338 -22.04 -0.45 25.60
CA VAL A 338 -22.29 -1.15 24.32
C VAL A 338 -21.60 -2.51 24.34
N PRO A 339 -22.33 -3.62 24.14
CA PRO A 339 -21.73 -4.94 24.13
C PRO A 339 -20.88 -5.13 22.87
N THR A 340 -19.66 -5.61 23.06
CA THR A 340 -18.67 -5.80 22.01
C THR A 340 -18.69 -7.19 21.38
N SER A 341 -19.54 -8.10 21.88
CA SER A 341 -19.78 -9.40 21.25
C SER A 341 -20.84 -9.28 20.16
N VAL A 342 -20.46 -9.63 18.93
CA VAL A 342 -21.32 -9.60 17.74
C VAL A 342 -21.42 -11.02 17.18
N ASN A 343 -22.62 -11.58 17.18
CA ASN A 343 -22.93 -12.90 16.67
C ASN A 343 -23.41 -12.83 15.21
N MET A 344 -22.61 -13.40 14.33
CA MET A 344 -22.90 -13.74 12.93
C MET A 344 -23.88 -14.91 12.85
N ASN A 345 -25.13 -14.66 13.26
CA ASN A 345 -26.22 -15.63 13.22
C ASN A 345 -26.98 -15.66 11.88
N GLY A 346 -26.56 -14.85 10.90
CA GLY A 346 -27.03 -14.89 9.52
C GLY A 346 -26.02 -14.24 8.58
N ALA A 347 -26.00 -14.68 7.32
CA ALA A 347 -25.15 -14.08 6.30
C ALA A 347 -25.46 -12.58 6.16
N THR A 348 -24.44 -11.75 6.30
CA THR A 348 -24.60 -10.28 6.35
C THR A 348 -23.63 -9.62 5.39
N THR A 349 -24.09 -8.63 4.63
CA THR A 349 -23.25 -7.82 3.74
C THR A 349 -23.24 -6.37 4.22
N LEU A 350 -22.06 -5.84 4.54
CA LEU A 350 -21.83 -4.45 4.94
C LEU A 350 -20.87 -3.82 3.95
N ARG A 351 -21.06 -2.55 3.57
CA ARG A 351 -20.18 -1.90 2.58
C ARG A 351 -18.82 -1.55 3.17
N GLY A 352 -18.80 -1.00 4.37
CA GLY A 352 -17.58 -0.61 5.07
C GLY A 352 -17.81 -0.57 6.58
N LEU A 353 -16.76 -0.88 7.35
CA LEU A 353 -16.82 -0.98 8.80
C LEU A 353 -15.91 0.05 9.43
N TYR A 354 -16.46 0.82 10.38
CA TYR A 354 -15.70 1.75 11.19
C TYR A 354 -15.74 1.35 12.65
N PHE A 355 -14.58 1.38 13.30
CA PHE A 355 -14.46 1.10 14.72
C PHE A 355 -13.97 2.33 15.48
N THR A 356 -14.68 2.70 16.53
CA THR A 356 -14.28 3.76 17.47
C THR A 356 -14.42 3.26 18.90
N SER A 357 -13.89 4.04 19.84
CA SER A 357 -14.02 3.74 21.25
C SER A 357 -14.13 5.03 22.05
N GLY A 358 -15.07 5.08 22.99
CA GLY A 358 -15.14 6.15 23.98
C GLY A 358 -14.13 5.97 25.11
N THR A 359 -14.01 7.00 25.95
CA THR A 359 -13.19 6.98 27.16
C THR A 359 -13.60 5.82 28.08
N GLY A 360 -12.63 5.03 28.54
CA GLY A 360 -12.88 3.89 29.45
C GLY A 360 -13.20 2.55 28.76
N ALA A 361 -13.25 2.50 27.43
CA ALA A 361 -13.38 1.24 26.70
C ALA A 361 -12.14 0.36 26.90
N THR A 362 -12.32 -0.89 27.32
CA THR A 362 -11.21 -1.83 27.61
C THR A 362 -11.08 -2.97 26.59
N GLN A 363 -12.08 -3.16 25.72
CA GLN A 363 -12.13 -4.27 24.76
C GLN A 363 -12.71 -3.82 23.44
N GLY A 364 -12.15 -4.30 22.33
CA GLY A 364 -12.72 -4.12 21.00
C GLY A 364 -13.82 -5.13 20.69
N PHE A 365 -14.40 -5.03 19.51
CA PHE A 365 -15.47 -5.91 19.04
C PHE A 365 -14.95 -7.28 18.64
N THR A 366 -15.72 -8.31 18.99
CA THR A 366 -15.49 -9.70 18.58
C THR A 366 -16.68 -10.21 17.78
N PHE A 367 -16.46 -10.48 16.49
CA PHE A 367 -17.41 -11.07 15.58
C PHE A 367 -17.23 -12.60 15.59
N SER A 368 -18.26 -13.34 15.99
CA SER A 368 -18.24 -14.79 16.13
C SER A 368 -19.49 -15.42 15.52
N GLY A 369 -19.52 -16.73 15.29
CA GLY A 369 -20.67 -17.43 14.71
C GLY A 369 -20.36 -18.09 13.37
N ALA A 370 -21.25 -18.98 12.94
CA ALA A 370 -21.02 -19.85 11.79
C ALA A 370 -21.28 -19.20 10.43
N ASN A 371 -21.98 -18.06 10.38
CA ASN A 371 -22.30 -17.40 9.12
C ASN A 371 -21.23 -16.41 8.69
N THR A 372 -21.15 -16.19 7.39
CA THR A 372 -20.18 -15.29 6.77
C THR A 372 -20.57 -13.82 6.93
N LEU A 373 -19.58 -12.99 7.23
CA LEU A 373 -19.64 -11.54 7.01
C LEU A 373 -19.01 -11.20 5.66
N THR A 374 -19.79 -10.61 4.76
CA THR A 374 -19.26 -10.04 3.51
C THR A 374 -19.00 -8.54 3.71
N ILE A 375 -17.76 -8.12 3.47
CA ILE A 375 -17.37 -6.71 3.52
C ILE A 375 -17.28 -6.18 2.09
N GLY A 376 -17.79 -4.98 1.81
CA GLY A 376 -17.77 -4.36 0.48
C GLY A 376 -16.54 -3.48 0.25
N ARG A 377 -16.61 -2.64 -0.79
CA ARG A 377 -15.54 -1.71 -1.20
C ARG A 377 -15.05 -0.72 -0.14
N GLY A 378 -15.89 -0.47 0.88
CA GLY A 378 -15.55 0.42 1.99
C GLY A 378 -14.50 -0.17 2.92
N GLY A 379 -14.27 -1.50 2.85
CA GLY A 379 -13.27 -2.17 3.67
C GLY A 379 -13.49 -1.95 5.16
N LEU A 380 -12.39 -1.69 5.87
CA LEU A 380 -12.39 -1.50 7.30
C LEU A 380 -11.48 -0.32 7.68
N THR A 381 -11.91 0.47 8.67
CA THR A 381 -11.04 1.44 9.34
C THR A 381 -11.21 1.36 10.85
N ASN A 382 -10.12 1.10 11.58
CA ASN A 382 -10.11 1.06 13.03
C ASN A 382 -9.52 2.35 13.61
N TYR A 383 -10.38 3.28 14.01
CA TYR A 383 -9.95 4.50 14.69
C TYR A 383 -9.68 4.27 16.20
N SER A 384 -9.93 3.06 16.70
CA SER A 384 -9.69 2.71 18.11
C SER A 384 -8.28 2.16 18.32
N ALA A 385 -7.72 2.43 19.50
CA ALA A 385 -6.54 1.73 20.01
C ALA A 385 -6.83 0.28 20.44
N LEU A 386 -8.11 -0.14 20.42
CA LEU A 386 -8.53 -1.48 20.78
C LEU A 386 -8.50 -2.39 19.54
N ARG A 387 -8.10 -3.64 19.75
CA ARG A 387 -8.06 -4.67 18.71
C ARG A 387 -9.47 -5.15 18.38
N GLN A 388 -9.78 -5.19 17.08
CA GLN A 388 -11.01 -5.81 16.57
C GLN A 388 -10.73 -7.27 16.17
N THR A 389 -11.65 -8.17 16.47
CA THR A 389 -11.47 -9.61 16.24
C THR A 389 -12.62 -10.19 15.42
N PHE A 390 -12.30 -10.85 14.32
CA PHE A 390 -13.24 -11.58 13.48
C PHE A 390 -12.94 -13.07 13.55
N SER A 391 -13.60 -13.77 14.46
CA SER A 391 -13.57 -15.23 14.55
C SER A 391 -14.52 -15.91 13.56
N ALA A 392 -15.56 -15.20 13.13
CA ALA A 392 -16.42 -15.62 12.02
C ALA A 392 -15.68 -15.52 10.67
N SER A 393 -16.10 -16.34 9.70
CA SER A 393 -15.51 -16.30 8.35
C SER A 393 -15.85 -15.00 7.62
N LEU A 394 -14.87 -14.42 6.95
CA LEU A 394 -15.03 -13.22 6.12
C LEU A 394 -15.04 -13.59 4.64
N THR A 395 -15.84 -12.88 3.85
CA THR A 395 -15.76 -12.90 2.38
C THR A 395 -15.56 -11.47 1.88
N LEU A 396 -14.66 -11.31 0.90
CA LEU A 396 -14.52 -10.02 0.22
C LEU A 396 -15.62 -9.87 -0.84
N GLY A 397 -16.44 -8.83 -0.70
CA GLY A 397 -17.46 -8.42 -1.68
C GLY A 397 -16.91 -7.52 -2.79
N ASP A 398 -15.73 -6.92 -2.58
CA ASP A 398 -15.02 -6.07 -3.53
C ASP A 398 -13.52 -6.06 -3.18
N HIS A 399 -12.68 -5.35 -3.95
CA HIS A 399 -11.31 -5.02 -3.54
C HIS A 399 -11.36 -4.05 -2.36
N GLN A 400 -10.49 -4.26 -1.36
CA GLN A 400 -10.60 -3.56 -0.08
C GLN A 400 -9.28 -2.98 0.37
N TYR A 401 -9.35 -1.76 0.87
CA TYR A 401 -8.31 -1.15 1.68
C TYR A 401 -8.72 -1.22 3.15
N TRP A 402 -7.88 -1.78 3.99
CA TRP A 402 -8.06 -1.86 5.43
C TRP A 402 -7.04 -0.98 6.13
N ASP A 403 -7.50 0.00 6.90
CA ASP A 403 -6.66 0.70 7.86
C ASP A 403 -6.93 0.12 9.25
N VAL A 404 -6.01 -0.71 9.74
CA VAL A 404 -6.21 -1.42 11.02
C VAL A 404 -5.92 -0.55 12.23
N GLY A 405 -5.51 0.72 12.03
CA GLY A 405 -5.20 1.67 13.09
C GLY A 405 -4.13 1.16 14.05
N THR A 406 -4.00 1.80 15.22
CA THR A 406 -3.06 1.37 16.26
C THR A 406 -3.51 0.10 16.99
N GLY A 407 -4.83 -0.12 17.11
CA GLY A 407 -5.36 -1.30 17.79
C GLY A 407 -5.17 -2.62 17.04
N GLY A 408 -5.04 -2.55 15.71
CA GLY A 408 -4.90 -3.72 14.85
C GLY A 408 -6.21 -4.50 14.67
N VAL A 409 -6.13 -5.56 13.88
CA VAL A 409 -7.23 -6.48 13.58
C VAL A 409 -6.72 -7.91 13.64
N THR A 410 -7.50 -8.81 14.24
CA THR A 410 -7.33 -10.26 14.08
C THR A 410 -8.48 -10.80 13.25
N ALA A 411 -8.20 -11.51 12.16
CA ALA A 411 -9.18 -12.21 11.35
C ALA A 411 -8.87 -13.72 11.31
N ALA A 412 -9.91 -14.54 11.37
CA ALA A 412 -9.81 -15.98 11.18
C ALA A 412 -9.73 -16.32 9.67
N ALA A 413 -10.70 -17.06 9.14
CA ALA A 413 -10.72 -17.43 7.72
C ALA A 413 -11.21 -16.26 6.85
N ILE A 414 -10.53 -16.04 5.71
CA ILE A 414 -10.90 -15.05 4.70
C ILE A 414 -11.04 -15.74 3.35
N ASN A 415 -12.19 -15.59 2.70
CA ASN A 415 -12.36 -15.90 1.29
C ASN A 415 -12.16 -14.62 0.46
N THR A 416 -11.08 -14.57 -0.32
CA THR A 416 -10.76 -13.45 -1.19
C THR A 416 -11.78 -13.24 -2.30
N ASN A 417 -12.51 -14.29 -2.72
CA ASN A 417 -13.53 -14.22 -3.76
C ASN A 417 -13.03 -13.50 -5.06
N GLY A 418 -11.77 -13.73 -5.41
CA GLY A 418 -11.13 -13.08 -6.56
C GLY A 418 -10.77 -11.61 -6.36
N LYS A 419 -10.78 -11.11 -5.13
CA LYS A 419 -10.52 -9.71 -4.76
C LYS A 419 -9.22 -9.54 -3.98
N LEU A 420 -8.64 -8.37 -4.11
CA LEU A 420 -7.47 -7.95 -3.34
C LEU A 420 -7.91 -7.38 -2.00
N ILE A 421 -7.20 -7.75 -0.93
CA ILE A 421 -7.22 -7.02 0.34
C ILE A 421 -5.84 -6.40 0.57
N GLU A 422 -5.82 -5.08 0.67
CA GLU A 422 -4.66 -4.30 1.03
C GLU A 422 -4.77 -3.88 2.51
N ILE A 423 -3.76 -4.22 3.31
CA ILE A 423 -3.71 -3.97 4.74
C ILE A 423 -2.72 -2.85 5.02
N ALA A 424 -3.20 -1.81 5.69
CA ALA A 424 -2.47 -0.61 6.08
C ALA A 424 -2.71 -0.27 7.55
N GLY A 425 -2.17 0.86 8.00
CA GLY A 425 -2.26 1.32 9.39
C GLY A 425 -1.02 0.97 10.21
N SER A 426 -0.92 1.56 11.39
CA SER A 426 0.29 1.50 12.24
C SER A 426 0.32 0.29 13.19
N GLY A 427 -0.80 -0.38 13.42
CA GLY A 427 -0.91 -1.56 14.26
C GLY A 427 -0.64 -2.85 13.50
N THR A 428 -0.71 -3.97 14.22
CA THR A 428 -0.51 -5.31 13.64
C THR A 428 -1.84 -5.89 13.18
N ALA A 429 -1.90 -6.31 11.92
CA ALA A 429 -2.95 -7.21 11.43
C ALA A 429 -2.51 -8.67 11.62
N ARG A 430 -3.46 -9.54 12.00
CA ARG A 430 -3.24 -10.99 12.13
C ARG A 430 -4.28 -11.75 11.34
N ILE A 431 -3.85 -12.67 10.50
CA ILE A 431 -4.71 -13.63 9.84
C ILE A 431 -4.37 -15.02 10.39
N THR A 432 -5.22 -15.52 11.27
CA THR A 432 -4.99 -16.76 12.01
C THR A 432 -5.62 -17.98 11.35
N GLY A 433 -6.63 -17.78 10.50
CA GLY A 433 -7.24 -18.82 9.68
C GLY A 433 -6.68 -18.87 8.26
N ALA A 434 -7.23 -19.75 7.43
CA ALA A 434 -6.84 -19.86 6.03
C ALA A 434 -7.38 -18.69 5.20
N VAL A 435 -6.54 -18.15 4.31
CA VAL A 435 -6.97 -17.30 3.20
C VAL A 435 -7.19 -18.18 1.97
N SER A 436 -8.31 -18.01 1.27
CA SER A 436 -8.71 -18.83 0.10
C SER A 436 -9.24 -17.98 -1.06
N GLY A 437 -9.45 -18.58 -2.23
CA GLY A 437 -9.97 -17.93 -3.44
C GLY A 437 -8.87 -17.42 -4.39
N THR A 438 -9.24 -16.78 -5.50
CA THR A 438 -8.27 -16.39 -6.54
C THR A 438 -7.70 -14.98 -6.38
N GLY A 439 -8.09 -14.25 -5.33
CA GLY A 439 -7.61 -12.91 -5.05
C GLY A 439 -6.25 -12.88 -4.34
N GLY A 440 -5.75 -11.67 -4.08
CA GLY A 440 -4.41 -11.43 -3.52
C GLY A 440 -4.42 -10.75 -2.15
N LEU A 441 -3.22 -10.63 -1.57
CA LEU A 441 -2.95 -9.95 -0.30
C LEU A 441 -1.88 -8.88 -0.49
N ALA A 442 -2.06 -7.70 0.09
CA ALA A 442 -1.02 -6.68 0.12
C ALA A 442 -0.85 -6.09 1.52
N LEU A 443 0.39 -5.74 1.89
CA LEU A 443 0.73 -4.99 3.08
C LEU A 443 1.34 -3.64 2.68
N SER A 444 0.69 -2.55 3.07
CA SER A 444 1.17 -1.16 2.96
C SER A 444 1.37 -0.50 4.33
N GLY A 445 1.04 -1.21 5.41
CA GLY A 445 1.11 -0.73 6.79
C GLY A 445 2.33 -1.24 7.56
N HIS A 446 2.23 -1.23 8.89
CA HIS A 446 3.34 -1.62 9.75
C HIS A 446 3.64 -3.13 9.73
N ARG A 447 2.63 -3.99 9.95
CA ARG A 447 2.86 -5.44 10.12
C ARG A 447 1.63 -6.29 9.82
N LEU A 448 1.84 -7.38 9.07
CA LEU A 448 0.86 -8.44 8.83
C LEU A 448 1.44 -9.79 9.23
N GLU A 449 0.77 -10.50 10.15
CA GLU A 449 1.15 -11.86 10.56
C GLU A 449 0.15 -12.88 9.99
N ILE A 450 0.66 -13.90 9.31
CA ILE A 450 -0.13 -15.00 8.74
C ILE A 450 0.33 -16.31 9.37
N THR A 451 -0.54 -16.95 10.15
CA THR A 451 -0.26 -18.23 10.80
C THR A 451 -1.05 -19.39 10.20
N GLY A 452 -2.12 -19.09 9.46
CA GLY A 452 -2.95 -20.10 8.81
C GLY A 452 -2.30 -20.71 7.56
N SER A 453 -2.72 -21.92 7.19
CA SER A 453 -2.39 -22.51 5.90
C SER A 453 -3.37 -22.02 4.85
N SER A 454 -2.90 -21.19 3.95
CA SER A 454 -3.70 -20.50 2.93
C SER A 454 -3.56 -21.15 1.56
N SER A 455 -4.60 -21.03 0.75
CA SER A 455 -4.72 -21.61 -0.60
C SER A 455 -5.11 -20.59 -1.67
N TYR A 456 -5.04 -19.29 -1.36
CA TYR A 456 -5.30 -18.27 -2.36
C TYR A 456 -4.21 -18.26 -3.44
N THR A 457 -4.60 -17.91 -4.66
CA THR A 457 -3.70 -18.00 -5.83
C THR A 457 -3.31 -16.65 -6.42
N GLY A 458 -3.88 -15.54 -5.94
CA GLY A 458 -3.43 -14.21 -6.34
C GLY A 458 -2.06 -13.85 -5.74
N GLY A 459 -1.53 -12.71 -6.15
CA GLY A 459 -0.23 -12.22 -5.68
C GLY A 459 -0.21 -11.82 -4.20
N THR A 460 1.00 -11.78 -3.66
CA THR A 460 1.29 -11.24 -2.33
C THR A 460 2.27 -10.07 -2.46
N TRP A 461 1.91 -8.91 -1.93
CA TRP A 461 2.77 -7.72 -1.94
C TRP A 461 3.08 -7.26 -0.52
N ALA A 462 4.31 -6.79 -0.30
CA ALA A 462 4.65 -5.94 0.83
C ALA A 462 5.27 -4.66 0.28
N HIS A 463 4.47 -3.59 0.28
CA HIS A 463 4.89 -2.25 -0.14
C HIS A 463 5.67 -1.53 0.97
N ALA A 464 5.38 -1.88 2.22
CA ALA A 464 6.05 -1.36 3.41
C ALA A 464 5.90 -2.34 4.60
N GLY A 465 6.62 -2.06 5.68
CA GLY A 465 6.49 -2.79 6.94
C GLY A 465 6.95 -4.24 6.85
N THR A 466 6.49 -5.08 7.77
CA THR A 466 6.92 -6.49 7.84
C THR A 466 5.75 -7.45 7.61
N LEU A 467 5.87 -8.25 6.54
CA LEU A 467 5.05 -9.42 6.32
C LEU A 467 5.70 -10.61 7.05
N VAL A 468 4.99 -11.19 8.01
CA VAL A 468 5.46 -12.38 8.74
C VAL A 468 4.59 -13.57 8.39
N VAL A 469 5.21 -14.60 7.83
CA VAL A 469 4.54 -15.84 7.46
C VAL A 469 5.07 -16.96 8.34
N ASP A 470 4.28 -17.35 9.32
CA ASP A 470 4.50 -18.57 10.12
C ASP A 470 3.63 -19.74 9.66
N GLY A 471 2.62 -19.44 8.83
CA GLY A 471 1.76 -20.42 8.17
C GLY A 471 2.29 -20.82 6.79
N ASN A 472 1.37 -20.96 5.84
CA ASN A 472 1.70 -21.34 4.45
C ASN A 472 0.95 -20.44 3.47
N ILE A 473 1.67 -19.78 2.57
CA ILE A 473 1.12 -19.03 1.43
C ILE A 473 1.76 -19.46 0.11
N ALA A 474 2.39 -20.64 0.05
CA ALA A 474 3.12 -21.10 -1.14
C ALA A 474 2.24 -21.29 -2.40
N ALA A 475 0.91 -21.29 -2.24
CA ALA A 475 -0.05 -21.30 -3.35
C ALA A 475 -0.22 -19.94 -4.02
N SER A 476 0.24 -18.83 -3.40
CA SER A 476 0.19 -17.51 -4.03
C SER A 476 1.06 -17.47 -5.29
N SER A 477 0.74 -16.59 -6.23
CA SER A 477 1.48 -16.52 -7.50
C SER A 477 2.89 -15.92 -7.35
N GLY A 478 3.24 -15.37 -6.19
CA GLY A 478 4.52 -14.76 -5.88
C GLY A 478 4.44 -13.84 -4.67
N VAL A 479 5.60 -13.56 -4.06
CA VAL A 479 5.78 -12.55 -3.02
C VAL A 479 6.69 -11.45 -3.56
N ILE A 480 6.18 -10.22 -3.64
CA ILE A 480 6.92 -9.05 -4.11
C ILE A 480 7.15 -8.12 -2.91
N LEU A 481 8.41 -7.81 -2.63
CA LEU A 481 8.80 -6.89 -1.56
C LEU A 481 9.33 -5.59 -2.17
N ASP A 482 8.67 -4.47 -1.90
CA ASP A 482 9.21 -3.17 -2.29
C ASP A 482 10.33 -2.74 -1.33
N ALA A 483 11.13 -1.77 -1.76
CA ALA A 483 12.15 -1.17 -0.92
C ALA A 483 11.56 -0.64 0.39
N GLY A 484 12.16 -1.00 1.52
CA GLY A 484 11.67 -0.66 2.86
C GLY A 484 10.64 -1.63 3.45
N ALA A 485 10.19 -2.64 2.69
CA ALA A 485 9.42 -3.76 3.20
C ALA A 485 10.34 -4.92 3.62
N ALA A 486 9.83 -5.76 4.52
CA ALA A 486 10.52 -6.95 4.98
C ALA A 486 9.60 -8.19 4.97
N LEU A 487 10.19 -9.34 4.69
CA LEU A 487 9.58 -10.65 4.85
C LEU A 487 10.30 -11.42 5.96
N GLY A 488 9.54 -11.99 6.88
CA GLY A 488 10.07 -12.93 7.86
C GLY A 488 9.09 -14.03 8.25
N GLY A 489 9.35 -14.66 9.40
CA GLY A 489 8.59 -15.82 9.89
C GLY A 489 9.21 -17.15 9.50
N THR A 490 8.59 -18.24 9.96
CA THR A 490 9.12 -19.61 9.87
C THR A 490 8.34 -20.53 8.94
N GLY A 491 7.45 -19.94 8.15
CA GLY A 491 6.48 -20.62 7.33
C GLY A 491 6.96 -20.95 5.92
N ARG A 492 5.99 -21.06 5.01
CA ARG A 492 6.21 -21.35 3.59
C ARG A 492 5.63 -20.27 2.70
N VAL A 493 6.42 -19.81 1.73
CA VAL A 493 6.02 -18.81 0.73
C VAL A 493 6.31 -19.32 -0.69
N SER A 494 5.75 -18.62 -1.68
CA SER A 494 6.01 -18.88 -3.10
C SER A 494 7.38 -18.32 -3.52
N ALA A 495 7.58 -17.95 -4.79
CA ALA A 495 8.80 -17.28 -5.21
C ALA A 495 8.86 -15.84 -4.66
N ILE A 496 10.04 -15.39 -4.22
CA ILE A 496 10.25 -14.04 -3.68
C ILE A 496 10.99 -13.17 -4.70
N SER A 497 10.59 -11.91 -4.84
CA SER A 497 11.24 -10.93 -5.71
C SER A 497 11.12 -9.50 -5.16
N GLY A 498 11.77 -8.54 -5.82
CA GLY A 498 11.68 -7.12 -5.50
C GLY A 498 12.98 -6.55 -4.92
N ALA A 499 12.84 -5.54 -4.08
CA ALA A 499 13.92 -4.72 -3.52
C ALA A 499 13.86 -4.59 -1.98
N GLY A 500 13.02 -5.39 -1.33
CA GLY A 500 12.89 -5.42 0.13
C GLY A 500 13.89 -6.35 0.80
N MET A 501 13.71 -6.56 2.11
CA MET A 501 14.56 -7.40 2.96
C MET A 501 13.92 -8.77 3.22
N VAL A 502 14.69 -9.85 3.09
CA VAL A 502 14.28 -11.20 3.54
C VAL A 502 15.07 -11.59 4.78
N GLY A 503 14.38 -11.78 5.91
CA GLY A 503 14.95 -12.20 7.18
C GLY A 503 14.17 -13.38 7.78
N PRO A 504 14.64 -14.63 7.62
CA PRO A 504 13.97 -15.81 8.18
C PRO A 504 13.69 -15.72 9.69
N GLY A 505 12.56 -16.30 10.12
CA GLY A 505 12.16 -16.42 11.52
C GLY A 505 11.59 -15.16 12.16
N ASN A 506 11.42 -15.21 13.49
CA ASN A 506 11.61 -14.02 14.36
C ASN A 506 13.11 -13.79 14.64
N SER A 507 13.95 -14.44 13.82
CA SER A 507 15.35 -14.84 13.92
C SER A 507 15.84 -15.34 15.30
N PRO A 508 16.58 -16.46 15.37
CA PRO A 508 16.88 -17.37 14.27
C PRO A 508 15.70 -18.29 13.88
N GLY A 509 15.51 -18.60 12.59
CA GLY A 509 14.51 -19.56 12.11
C GLY A 509 14.61 -19.98 10.65
N ILE A 510 13.75 -20.91 10.23
CA ILE A 510 13.71 -21.46 8.86
C ILE A 510 12.50 -20.91 8.12
N LEU A 511 12.73 -20.11 7.07
CA LEU A 511 11.72 -19.72 6.11
C LEU A 511 11.88 -20.56 4.84
N THR A 512 10.81 -21.18 4.35
CA THR A 512 10.86 -21.93 3.09
C THR A 512 10.23 -21.13 1.96
N ALA A 513 10.93 -20.97 0.84
CA ALA A 513 10.44 -20.35 -0.38
C ALA A 513 10.66 -21.28 -1.58
N THR A 514 9.96 -21.00 -2.68
CA THR A 514 10.19 -21.76 -3.93
C THR A 514 11.53 -21.37 -4.56
N SER A 515 11.74 -20.08 -4.77
CA SER A 515 12.95 -19.49 -5.35
C SER A 515 13.05 -18.02 -4.94
N VAL A 516 14.19 -17.40 -5.26
CA VAL A 516 14.38 -15.94 -5.16
C VAL A 516 14.80 -15.37 -6.52
N ASP A 517 14.26 -14.20 -6.85
CA ASP A 517 14.75 -13.31 -7.90
C ASP A 517 15.31 -12.02 -7.27
N PRO A 518 16.63 -11.91 -7.13
CA PRO A 518 17.27 -10.76 -6.49
C PRO A 518 17.55 -9.60 -7.46
N SER A 519 17.15 -9.69 -8.74
CA SER A 519 17.46 -8.69 -9.76
C SER A 519 16.93 -7.28 -9.47
N GLY A 520 15.88 -7.18 -8.64
CA GLY A 520 15.33 -5.92 -8.16
C GLY A 520 16.12 -5.26 -7.03
N GLY A 521 17.20 -5.87 -6.53
CA GLY A 521 17.94 -5.39 -5.36
C GLY A 521 17.43 -5.97 -4.04
N LEU A 522 16.96 -7.22 -4.04
CA LEU A 522 16.51 -7.91 -2.83
C LEU A 522 17.67 -8.06 -1.84
N ASP A 523 17.44 -7.67 -0.59
CA ASP A 523 18.41 -7.76 0.50
C ASP A 523 18.11 -8.94 1.43
N PHE A 524 19.12 -9.37 2.20
CA PHE A 524 19.03 -10.51 3.10
C PHE A 524 19.62 -10.21 4.49
N GLY A 525 18.92 -10.65 5.53
CA GLY A 525 19.34 -10.58 6.92
C GLY A 525 19.36 -11.97 7.53
N PHE A 526 20.51 -12.40 8.04
CA PHE A 526 20.67 -13.73 8.63
C PHE A 526 21.32 -13.67 9.99
N GLU A 527 20.61 -14.13 11.02
CA GLU A 527 21.11 -14.29 12.38
C GLU A 527 21.63 -15.71 12.62
N PHE A 528 22.83 -15.81 13.19
CA PHE A 528 23.49 -17.07 13.53
C PHE A 528 23.75 -17.11 15.04
N GLY A 529 22.85 -17.76 15.79
CA GLY A 529 22.98 -17.89 17.23
C GLY A 529 24.01 -18.93 17.69
N LYS A 530 24.57 -19.74 16.78
CA LYS A 530 25.55 -20.77 17.12
C LYS A 530 26.50 -21.11 15.97
N THR A 531 27.69 -21.60 16.32
CA THR A 531 28.61 -22.23 15.36
C THR A 531 28.05 -23.58 14.86
N GLY A 532 28.57 -24.03 13.72
CA GLY A 532 28.19 -25.27 13.06
C GLY A 532 26.85 -25.19 12.35
N ALA A 533 26.22 -26.37 12.21
CA ALA A 533 24.97 -26.55 11.48
C ALA A 533 23.74 -26.06 12.27
N PRO A 534 22.73 -25.49 11.58
CA PRO A 534 21.43 -25.25 12.18
C PRO A 534 20.74 -26.57 12.57
N ILE A 535 19.72 -26.48 13.41
CA ILE A 535 18.77 -27.58 13.63
C ILE A 535 17.74 -27.52 12.50
N TRP A 536 17.86 -28.42 11.53
CA TRP A 536 17.01 -28.44 10.33
C TRP A 536 15.54 -28.80 10.62
N ALA A 537 15.30 -29.57 11.69
CA ALA A 537 13.98 -30.11 12.02
C ALA A 537 12.98 -29.08 12.57
N THR A 538 13.45 -27.97 13.13
CA THR A 538 12.62 -27.04 13.89
C THR A 538 12.71 -25.64 13.33
N GLY A 539 11.63 -25.17 12.70
CA GLY A 539 11.58 -23.85 12.07
C GLY A 539 11.83 -22.69 13.02
N THR A 540 11.31 -22.75 14.25
CA THR A 540 11.42 -21.68 15.27
C THR A 540 12.62 -21.80 16.21
N ALA A 541 13.31 -22.94 16.18
CA ALA A 541 14.42 -23.25 17.10
C ALA A 541 15.65 -23.73 16.33
N SER A 542 15.84 -23.22 15.11
CA SER A 542 16.92 -23.67 14.23
C SER A 542 18.31 -23.29 14.76
N GLY A 543 18.38 -22.25 15.58
CA GLY A 543 19.63 -21.71 16.14
C GLY A 543 20.39 -20.83 15.17
N ASN A 544 20.31 -21.06 13.86
CA ASN A 544 20.75 -20.15 12.80
C ASN A 544 19.62 -19.95 11.79
N ASP A 545 19.57 -18.78 11.15
CA ASP A 545 18.62 -18.49 10.09
C ASP A 545 18.88 -19.35 8.86
N VAL A 546 17.78 -19.78 8.24
CA VAL A 546 17.81 -20.53 6.97
C VAL A 546 16.67 -20.04 6.08
N LEU A 547 17.02 -19.50 4.91
CA LEU A 547 16.14 -19.39 3.76
C LEU A 547 16.30 -20.66 2.91
N ARG A 548 15.35 -21.59 3.04
CA ARG A 548 15.32 -22.83 2.25
C ARG A 548 14.62 -22.60 0.91
N LEU A 549 15.30 -22.93 -0.18
CA LEU A 549 14.81 -22.79 -1.55
C LEU A 549 14.60 -24.18 -2.19
N THR A 550 13.38 -24.43 -2.67
CA THR A 550 12.95 -25.79 -3.07
C THR A 550 12.92 -26.01 -4.59
N ALA A 551 12.98 -24.96 -5.41
CA ALA A 551 12.98 -25.10 -6.86
C ALA A 551 14.32 -25.67 -7.37
N GLY A 552 14.26 -26.34 -8.53
CA GLY A 552 15.48 -26.80 -9.23
C GLY A 552 16.39 -25.66 -9.69
N THR A 553 15.83 -24.47 -9.91
CA THR A 553 16.56 -23.20 -10.11
C THR A 553 16.22 -22.27 -8.95
N PRO A 554 16.93 -22.39 -7.80
CA PRO A 554 16.54 -21.73 -6.56
C PRO A 554 16.81 -20.22 -6.57
N ILE A 555 17.88 -19.78 -7.24
CA ILE A 555 18.26 -18.38 -7.38
C ILE A 555 18.22 -18.06 -8.88
N THR A 556 17.27 -17.25 -9.33
CA THR A 556 17.00 -17.05 -10.76
C THR A 556 17.94 -16.05 -11.42
N SER A 557 18.58 -15.19 -10.63
CA SER A 557 19.64 -14.25 -11.03
C SER A 557 20.71 -14.19 -9.95
N ALA A 558 21.98 -14.06 -10.32
CA ALA A 558 23.05 -13.92 -9.33
C ALA A 558 22.91 -12.61 -8.54
N LEU A 559 23.19 -12.65 -7.24
CA LEU A 559 23.33 -11.46 -6.42
C LEU A 559 24.53 -10.63 -6.89
N THR A 560 24.43 -9.32 -6.73
CA THR A 560 25.45 -8.34 -7.08
C THR A 560 25.71 -7.40 -5.90
N ALA A 561 26.61 -6.43 -6.06
CA ALA A 561 26.85 -5.41 -5.04
C ALA A 561 25.61 -4.56 -4.70
N SER A 562 24.54 -4.62 -5.50
CA SER A 562 23.24 -4.01 -5.21
C SER A 562 22.37 -4.80 -4.24
N ASN A 563 22.80 -6.02 -3.84
CA ASN A 563 22.12 -6.85 -2.86
C ASN A 563 22.96 -6.88 -1.58
N ALA A 564 22.44 -6.30 -0.50
CA ALA A 564 23.07 -6.37 0.81
C ALA A 564 22.78 -7.72 1.47
N VAL A 565 23.82 -8.33 2.06
CA VAL A 565 23.69 -9.51 2.92
C VAL A 565 24.26 -9.18 4.28
N SER A 566 23.36 -8.87 5.23
CA SER A 566 23.73 -8.59 6.61
C SER A 566 23.73 -9.87 7.44
N VAL A 567 24.87 -10.19 8.04
CA VAL A 567 25.07 -11.37 8.87
C VAL A 567 25.22 -10.95 10.33
N TYR A 568 24.33 -11.43 11.19
CA TYR A 568 24.31 -11.13 12.61
C TYR A 568 24.76 -12.36 13.40
N LEU A 569 26.02 -12.39 13.83
CA LEU A 569 26.53 -13.47 14.66
C LEU A 569 26.09 -13.25 16.11
N GLY A 570 25.10 -14.01 16.56
CA GLY A 570 24.51 -13.98 17.90
C GLY A 570 25.41 -14.55 19.01
N VAL A 571 26.73 -14.52 18.80
CA VAL A 571 27.75 -15.04 19.72
C VAL A 571 28.47 -13.91 20.44
N THR A 572 28.99 -14.20 21.63
CA THR A 572 29.68 -13.21 22.47
C THR A 572 31.10 -12.89 21.99
N SER A 573 31.70 -13.79 21.23
CA SER A 573 33.03 -13.64 20.64
C SER A 573 33.17 -14.57 19.45
N VAL A 574 34.07 -14.24 18.53
CA VAL A 574 34.47 -15.13 17.43
C VAL A 574 35.91 -15.59 17.63
N ALA A 575 36.22 -16.77 17.11
CA ALA A 575 37.54 -17.36 17.10
C ALA A 575 37.99 -17.73 15.69
N LYS A 576 39.29 -17.98 15.55
CA LYS A 576 39.88 -18.53 14.33
C LYS A 576 39.15 -19.82 13.93
N ASP A 577 38.83 -19.94 12.64
CA ASP A 577 38.21 -21.12 12.03
C ASP A 577 36.80 -21.42 12.56
N ASP A 578 36.16 -20.49 13.28
CA ASP A 578 34.74 -20.62 13.61
C ASP A 578 33.94 -20.74 12.31
N VAL A 579 33.07 -21.75 12.29
CA VAL A 579 32.22 -22.06 11.14
C VAL A 579 30.77 -21.80 11.51
N PHE A 580 30.04 -21.12 10.65
CA PHE A 580 28.60 -20.94 10.76
C PHE A 580 27.93 -21.43 9.48
N GLN A 581 26.98 -22.36 9.59
CA GLN A 581 26.15 -22.80 8.47
C GLN A 581 24.72 -22.28 8.66
N GLY A 582 24.08 -21.92 7.55
CA GLY A 582 22.77 -21.26 7.54
C GLY A 582 22.67 -20.29 6.36
N GLY A 583 21.90 -19.22 6.50
CA GLY A 583 21.62 -18.28 5.42
C GLY A 583 20.84 -18.95 4.30
N ILE A 584 21.42 -19.06 3.10
CA ILE A 584 20.73 -19.70 1.97
C ILE A 584 20.98 -21.22 2.00
N PHE A 585 19.91 -22.00 1.90
CA PHE A 585 19.93 -23.44 1.66
C PHE A 585 19.16 -23.77 0.38
N THR A 586 19.70 -24.67 -0.46
CA THR A 586 19.02 -25.17 -1.66
C THR A 586 18.76 -26.66 -1.54
N ASP A 587 17.55 -27.09 -1.92
CA ASP A 587 17.24 -28.52 -2.03
C ASP A 587 18.05 -29.19 -3.15
N ALA A 588 18.52 -28.42 -4.14
CA ALA A 588 19.44 -28.87 -5.16
C ALA A 588 20.86 -29.11 -4.60
N SER A 589 21.56 -30.09 -5.16
CA SER A 589 22.95 -30.42 -4.81
C SER A 589 24.00 -29.57 -5.55
N ALA A 590 23.57 -28.82 -6.57
CA ALA A 590 24.44 -27.97 -7.37
C ALA A 590 25.07 -26.85 -6.53
N ASP A 591 26.31 -26.47 -6.88
CA ASP A 591 26.96 -25.31 -6.27
C ASP A 591 26.25 -24.01 -6.65
N PHE A 592 25.89 -23.21 -5.64
CA PHE A 592 25.32 -21.88 -5.84
C PHE A 592 26.25 -20.75 -5.37
N LEU A 593 27.51 -21.03 -5.06
CA LEU A 593 28.46 -19.98 -4.60
C LEU A 593 28.54 -18.82 -5.59
N SER A 594 28.65 -19.13 -6.89
CA SER A 594 28.67 -18.11 -7.96
C SER A 594 27.42 -17.22 -8.00
N SER A 595 26.30 -17.69 -7.46
CA SER A 595 25.05 -16.94 -7.38
C SER A 595 24.99 -15.97 -6.21
N ILE A 596 25.85 -16.12 -5.18
CA ILE A 596 25.78 -15.31 -3.95
C ILE A 596 27.06 -14.52 -3.67
N GLN A 597 28.22 -14.96 -4.18
CA GLN A 597 29.53 -14.46 -3.77
C GLN A 597 29.80 -12.99 -4.09
N ASN A 598 29.06 -12.40 -5.04
CA ASN A 598 29.23 -11.00 -5.45
C ASN A 598 28.30 -10.03 -4.71
N ALA A 599 27.54 -10.51 -3.72
CA ALA A 599 26.70 -9.67 -2.87
C ALA A 599 27.54 -8.77 -1.95
N ALA A 600 26.95 -7.67 -1.47
CA ALA A 600 27.58 -6.81 -0.48
C ALA A 600 27.39 -7.37 0.93
N PHE A 601 28.32 -8.22 1.39
CA PHE A 601 28.28 -8.79 2.73
C PHE A 601 28.74 -7.79 3.80
N THR A 602 28.00 -7.72 4.91
CA THR A 602 28.44 -7.05 6.14
C THR A 602 28.23 -7.98 7.33
N TYR A 603 29.26 -8.11 8.17
CA TYR A 603 29.27 -9.04 9.30
C TYR A 603 29.21 -8.29 10.61
N TYR A 604 28.33 -8.73 11.49
CA TYR A 604 28.11 -8.15 12.80
C TYR A 604 28.22 -9.22 13.88
N VAL A 605 28.53 -8.82 15.10
CA VAL A 605 28.70 -9.72 16.25
C VAL A 605 28.04 -9.13 17.50
N LEU A 606 27.29 -9.96 18.22
CA LEU A 606 26.51 -9.53 19.37
C LEU A 606 27.42 -9.02 20.49
N GLY A 607 28.52 -9.73 20.76
CA GLY A 607 29.45 -9.35 21.82
C GLY A 607 28.77 -9.39 23.18
N ASN A 608 28.70 -8.25 23.86
CA ASN A 608 27.97 -8.09 25.12
C ASN A 608 26.51 -7.63 24.93
N GLY A 609 26.03 -7.51 23.69
CA GLY A 609 24.68 -7.02 23.35
C GLY A 609 24.49 -5.50 23.39
N ALA A 610 25.56 -4.73 23.63
CA ALA A 610 25.54 -3.26 23.68
C ALA A 610 26.18 -2.61 22.45
N GLY A 611 26.27 -3.34 21.33
CA GLY A 611 26.86 -2.84 20.11
C GLY A 611 26.05 -1.69 19.49
N SER A 612 26.75 -0.69 18.96
CA SER A 612 26.17 0.53 18.39
C SER A 612 26.21 0.60 16.87
N ALA A 613 26.76 -0.43 16.20
CA ALA A 613 26.90 -0.41 14.74
C ALA A 613 25.54 -0.60 14.04
N THR A 614 24.67 -1.44 14.60
CA THR A 614 23.31 -1.67 14.10
C THR A 614 22.42 -2.32 15.16
N THR A 615 21.11 -2.27 14.95
CA THR A 615 20.12 -3.01 15.74
C THR A 615 19.36 -3.97 14.85
N TYR A 616 19.27 -5.24 15.27
CA TYR A 616 18.50 -6.26 14.57
C TYR A 616 17.68 -7.05 15.60
N ASN A 617 16.37 -7.20 15.36
CA ASN A 617 15.41 -7.83 16.28
C ASN A 617 15.49 -7.32 17.74
N GLY A 618 15.76 -6.02 17.90
CA GLY A 618 15.85 -5.37 19.21
C GLY A 618 17.20 -5.53 19.93
N GLN A 619 18.18 -6.21 19.32
CA GLN A 619 19.52 -6.40 19.88
C GLN A 619 20.56 -5.50 19.20
N GLY A 620 21.49 -4.95 19.99
CA GLY A 620 22.58 -4.12 19.50
C GLY A 620 23.81 -4.94 19.12
N TYR A 621 24.34 -4.73 17.91
CA TYR A 621 25.47 -5.47 17.37
C TYR A 621 26.68 -4.58 17.08
N TYR A 622 27.89 -5.12 17.25
CA TYR A 622 29.14 -4.49 16.81
C TYR A 622 29.43 -4.89 15.36
N LEU A 623 30.11 -4.02 14.62
CA LEU A 623 30.69 -4.40 13.32
C LEU A 623 31.82 -5.40 13.58
N LEU A 624 31.85 -6.50 12.84
CA LEU A 624 32.96 -7.44 12.89
C LEU A 624 34.08 -6.92 12.00
N ASP A 625 35.03 -6.22 12.63
CA ASP A 625 36.22 -5.67 12.01
C ASP A 625 37.42 -5.70 12.99
N THR A 626 38.53 -5.08 12.61
CA THR A 626 39.74 -4.97 13.44
C THR A 626 39.54 -4.14 14.71
N SER A 627 38.48 -3.32 14.80
CA SER A 627 38.16 -2.55 16.01
C SER A 627 37.48 -3.44 17.07
N PHE A 628 36.64 -4.37 16.65
CA PHE A 628 36.03 -5.36 17.54
C PHE A 628 37.02 -6.48 17.89
N TRP A 629 37.70 -7.03 16.89
CA TRP A 629 38.67 -8.11 17.06
C TRP A 629 39.95 -7.78 16.28
N PRO A 630 41.04 -7.34 16.95
CA PRO A 630 42.26 -6.90 16.28
C PRO A 630 42.94 -7.92 15.37
N ALA A 631 42.64 -9.21 15.55
CA ALA A 631 43.17 -10.27 14.69
C ALA A 631 42.23 -10.62 13.52
N PHE A 632 41.12 -9.93 13.33
CA PHE A 632 40.20 -10.17 12.22
C PHE A 632 40.83 -9.79 10.87
N GLU A 633 40.77 -10.69 9.89
CA GLU A 633 41.15 -10.41 8.50
C GLU A 633 39.92 -10.39 7.59
N SER A 634 39.14 -11.48 7.60
CA SER A 634 37.99 -11.62 6.72
C SER A 634 37.02 -12.72 7.18
N VAL A 635 35.88 -12.79 6.51
CA VAL A 635 34.98 -13.95 6.54
C VAL A 635 34.97 -14.58 5.16
N THR A 636 35.31 -15.87 5.08
CA THR A 636 35.18 -16.62 3.83
C THR A 636 33.75 -17.14 3.67
N VAL A 637 33.10 -16.77 2.58
CA VAL A 637 31.82 -17.35 2.16
C VAL A 637 32.08 -18.55 1.25
N SER A 638 31.49 -19.69 1.58
CA SER A 638 31.54 -20.93 0.80
C SER A 638 30.19 -21.63 0.81
N THR A 639 30.05 -22.72 0.07
CA THR A 639 28.87 -23.58 0.12
C THR A 639 29.28 -25.03 0.35
N VAL A 640 28.55 -25.74 1.21
CA VAL A 640 28.87 -27.13 1.58
C VAL A 640 27.66 -28.04 1.41
N THR A 641 27.93 -29.28 0.97
CA THR A 641 26.89 -30.31 0.89
C THR A 641 26.45 -30.71 2.28
N VAL A 642 25.13 -30.75 2.49
CA VAL A 642 24.49 -31.28 3.69
C VAL A 642 23.98 -32.68 3.36
N PRO A 643 24.61 -33.76 3.88
CA PRO A 643 24.23 -35.13 3.53
C PRO A 643 22.75 -35.44 3.82
N SER A 644 22.23 -34.88 4.92
CA SER A 644 20.85 -35.04 5.34
C SER A 644 20.38 -33.83 6.16
N ALA A 645 19.36 -33.12 5.67
CA ALA A 645 18.65 -32.06 6.39
C ALA A 645 17.18 -32.47 6.59
N ASN A 646 16.78 -32.73 7.83
CA ASN A 646 15.48 -33.29 8.19
C ASN A 646 14.40 -32.22 8.41
N PHE A 647 14.16 -31.37 7.41
CA PHE A 647 13.13 -30.32 7.50
C PHE A 647 11.73 -30.89 7.77
N ALA A 648 10.86 -30.09 8.39
CA ALA A 648 9.49 -30.48 8.72
C ALA A 648 8.65 -30.97 7.51
N GLY A 649 8.99 -30.50 6.30
CA GLY A 649 8.35 -30.92 5.05
C GLY A 649 8.92 -32.17 4.38
N GLY A 650 9.89 -32.84 5.01
CA GLY A 650 10.61 -33.99 4.47
C GLY A 650 12.13 -33.80 4.49
N THR A 651 12.86 -34.91 4.49
CA THR A 651 14.33 -34.92 4.48
C THR A 651 14.86 -34.60 3.08
N VAL A 652 15.77 -33.62 3.02
CA VAL A 652 16.57 -33.33 1.84
C VAL A 652 17.90 -34.05 1.98
N THR A 653 18.25 -34.86 0.98
CA THR A 653 19.55 -35.54 0.92
C THR A 653 20.46 -34.82 -0.05
N ASN A 654 21.72 -34.62 0.35
CA ASN A 654 22.73 -33.91 -0.45
C ASN A 654 22.31 -32.51 -0.93
N GLY A 655 21.46 -31.81 -0.16
CA GLY A 655 21.20 -30.38 -0.38
C GLY A 655 22.46 -29.57 -0.11
N ARG A 656 22.41 -28.26 -0.36
CA ARG A 656 23.59 -27.39 -0.22
C ARG A 656 23.27 -26.16 0.62
N VAL A 657 24.20 -25.77 1.49
CA VAL A 657 24.03 -24.61 2.40
C VAL A 657 25.20 -23.64 2.26
N MET A 658 24.92 -22.35 2.44
CA MET A 658 25.96 -21.34 2.67
C MET A 658 26.69 -21.62 4.00
N GLN A 659 28.01 -21.43 3.98
CA GLN A 659 28.88 -21.56 5.12
C GLN A 659 29.78 -20.33 5.21
N LEU A 660 29.90 -19.79 6.42
CA LEU A 660 30.80 -18.70 6.77
C LEU A 660 31.94 -19.27 7.61
N THR A 661 33.17 -18.88 7.31
CA THR A 661 34.36 -19.27 8.09
C THR A 661 35.15 -18.04 8.48
N ILE A 662 35.42 -17.88 9.77
CA ILE A 662 36.15 -16.74 10.32
C ILE A 662 37.66 -16.92 10.07
N VAL A 663 38.27 -15.96 9.37
CA VAL A 663 39.69 -15.96 9.02
C VAL A 663 40.39 -14.83 9.76
N PRO A 664 41.35 -15.13 10.66
CA PRO A 664 42.19 -14.12 11.28
C PRO A 664 43.41 -13.79 10.42
N GLU A 665 44.00 -12.60 10.63
CA GLU A 665 45.27 -12.23 10.00
C GLU A 665 46.34 -13.29 10.29
N PRO A 666 47.21 -13.64 9.32
CA PRO A 666 48.36 -14.48 9.60
C PRO A 666 49.24 -13.76 10.63
N GLY A 667 49.29 -14.30 11.85
CA GLY A 667 49.98 -13.64 12.95
C GLY A 667 51.40 -13.21 12.58
N ALA A 668 51.83 -12.04 13.06
CA ALA A 668 53.12 -11.42 12.72
C ALA A 668 54.34 -12.36 12.85
N ALA A 669 54.28 -13.40 13.69
CA ALA A 669 55.29 -14.45 13.80
C ALA A 669 55.41 -15.32 12.53
N LEU A 670 54.31 -15.60 11.82
CA LEU A 670 54.29 -16.36 10.57
C LEU A 670 54.87 -15.54 9.41
N LEU A 671 54.55 -14.24 9.36
CA LEU A 671 55.18 -13.27 8.44
C LEU A 671 56.67 -13.07 8.74
N ALA A 672 57.06 -13.04 10.02
CA ALA A 672 58.46 -12.96 10.43
C ALA A 672 59.23 -14.26 10.12
N LEU A 673 58.61 -15.43 10.24
CA LEU A 673 59.22 -16.72 9.86
C LEU A 673 59.36 -16.87 8.33
N LEU A 674 58.38 -16.42 7.56
CA LEU A 674 58.47 -16.36 6.09
C LEU A 674 59.52 -15.33 5.63
N GLY A 675 59.55 -14.15 6.26
CA GLY A 675 60.57 -13.12 6.01
C GLY A 675 61.98 -13.58 6.38
N ALA A 676 62.15 -14.26 7.52
CA ALA A 676 63.43 -14.83 7.95
C ALA A 676 63.87 -15.98 7.03
N GLY A 677 62.93 -16.80 6.53
CA GLY A 677 63.21 -17.86 5.55
C GLY A 677 63.68 -17.31 4.20
N VAL A 678 63.05 -16.23 3.72
CA VAL A 678 63.47 -15.54 2.47
C VAL A 678 64.80 -14.83 2.65
N ALA A 679 65.05 -14.18 3.80
CA ALA A 679 66.34 -13.58 4.12
C ALA A 679 67.46 -14.62 4.26
N ALA A 680 67.19 -15.77 4.89
CA ALA A 680 68.15 -16.88 4.99
C ALA A 680 68.46 -17.51 3.62
N ALA A 681 67.47 -17.67 2.74
CA ALA A 681 67.67 -18.15 1.37
C ALA A 681 68.45 -17.15 0.50
N ALA A 682 68.23 -15.84 0.69
CA ALA A 682 68.99 -14.78 0.02
C ALA A 682 70.45 -14.71 0.51
N MET A 683 70.71 -14.95 1.81
CA MET A 683 72.06 -15.03 2.36
C MET A 683 72.81 -16.29 1.89
N ARG A 684 72.12 -17.42 1.68
CA ARG A 684 72.72 -18.67 1.18
C ARG A 684 73.08 -18.66 -0.32
N ARG A 685 72.61 -17.66 -1.08
CA ARG A 685 73.01 -17.43 -2.49
C ARG A 685 74.16 -16.43 -2.63
N ARG A 686 74.67 -15.87 -1.53
CA ARG A 686 75.77 -14.89 -1.51
C ARG A 686 77.04 -15.39 -0.81
N GLY A 687 77.08 -16.66 -0.40
CA GLY A 687 78.30 -17.39 -0.03
C GLY A 687 78.44 -18.59 -0.94
#